data_AF-A0A512E2S4-F1
#
_entry.id   AF-A0A512E2S4-F1
#
_cell.length_a   1.000
_cell.length_b   1.000
_cell.length_c   1.000
_cell.angle_alpha   90.00
_cell.angle_beta   90.00
_cell.angle_gamma   90.00
#
_symmetry.space_group_name_H-M   'P 1'
#
loop_
_entity.id
_entity.type
_entity.pdbx_description
1 polymer ?
#
loop_
_entity_poly.entity_id
_entity_poly.type
_entity_poly.pdbx_seq_one_letter_code
_entity_poly.pdbx_strand_id
1 'polypeptide(L)'
;MEYPNRPTRAEGDLARVTDEQRRRIADRALEIAIEYHGKPTSITSTHARFGAKGSLKVNFASKHAGTWVDWEAGTKGDMIALIQHQTGMGFIDALGHALKERVQSPVIAQHRAKPTRHEVDPSIFARQQWAAARNITGTLAETYLVKFRGIPANVVDTLDRTGRIRFHSGHKAKPDSYTTAPALLVAATDLAGKVHGFQAVRLKADGDKRDGIAKLSAGSLSLNHAIGWLSDGDGDVICGEGPEDGITLYAARPDAMVGVAFGGLKRLVDSVPAERRIIIAAQNDAPDSRAAKSLAETCEMLAAAGCNIWIARPPAGVKDANDLLRTQGLDAVRAMLDGAVPVLSPSSSTPDKPTNTDTFPELVPHWPATTVDATTAYAELQILLEDWMTQAERWLEARDYARDQCNAFITDGMSAREKRDARRNIDRTVARTYPGIDLKRPPRLQLAAAAGLGKSSGVREAYLRHPKLWNRQFHGFFPTVALARGFESAMKDLTRNVWPAPLVVLHRGRDHEAEIGNAPCVRHRTARKLAGKVPSVFSAMCMRGDTICPHFKGCEYINNYLNQGAGLHLFVHDHLTLGKPLGFPTADLAVIDEDSTQTLLTSATVGAALLAEPATYQNAALTNEQDDAAALGARLLVAITSGAPLLAAIRDAKLNKKQLDTLARWTEPTEMGPDISPAMSDKAIEEAAEKIKPHQGEIVGRIVRQLARELRHPRDIAHGVSYRDGDLHLHRHSAPKAVPKGIPLLIIDADADLATNRILFGSNLTGREIMARRLGRVTQVRNATLAKSYIAPEAAFSAPTDRQVEHAQALRARILTWISLKAEGGKVLVVTNKPVRTAFTGEGSGRIPVSVEFGGATWTHYGAILGIDAWKHYDAVVLLGREEMSASAAEQQARAIHCDDPIPLNLTGRYRKVTRCHRMRDGSAVPMQVYEHEDHRVQVCTEAKRERGMAQALDRLRLIHGRADREVFILCNLPLPGIEVDSLLTLNDLLEGGSAAERLIAHARREWGVLPLSAEFLAEQVPHIATSRRTAERLVAEIKTATQQIGTYLLSGGFKPANYWLPKQRRPSTVLFFTRISNSAGIAALERLFGPVTVQVTSDADTMETEPVIEFVAEETPPNKPPTYASVVPECPHRIIVDLKLPALSPWPALMNRSWKNKEDRSPLGHSPGDPERITGGSLELVSDVDVNTGPPHLRPAQRSDFQYCP
;
A
#
# COMPACT_ATOMS: atom_id res chain seq x y z
N MET A 1 35.98 27.01 42.90
CA MET A 1 36.39 26.39 41.62
C MET A 1 35.13 25.91 40.87
N GLU A 2 34.12 26.75 40.60
CA GLU A 2 34.10 28.02 39.83
C GLU A 2 34.17 27.82 38.31
N TYR A 3 33.06 28.20 37.66
CA TYR A 3 33.04 28.60 36.27
C TYR A 3 33.62 30.02 36.11
N PRO A 4 34.35 30.30 35.02
CA PRO A 4 34.45 31.65 34.47
C PRO A 4 33.67 31.80 33.16
N ASN A 5 32.74 32.74 33.16
CA ASN A 5 32.35 33.63 32.05
C ASN A 5 31.90 33.05 30.69
N ARG A 6 30.58 33.14 30.47
CA ARG A 6 30.02 33.62 29.20
C ARG A 6 30.59 35.00 28.82
N PRO A 7 30.90 35.26 27.55
CA PRO A 7 30.76 36.60 26.95
C PRO A 7 29.28 37.01 26.85
N THR A 8 29.00 38.31 26.88
CA THR A 8 27.65 38.89 27.00
C THR A 8 26.90 39.02 25.66
N ARG A 9 25.57 39.21 25.75
CA ARG A 9 24.75 39.71 24.65
C ARG A 9 24.90 41.23 24.55
N ALA A 10 25.51 41.70 23.46
CA ALA A 10 25.32 43.02 22.84
C ALA A 10 25.90 42.92 21.41
N GLU A 11 25.31 43.47 20.34
CA GLU A 11 23.97 44.03 20.22
C GLU A 11 23.39 43.75 18.82
N GLY A 12 22.81 44.72 18.10
CA GLY A 12 22.14 44.50 16.80
C GLY A 12 23.03 44.05 15.63
N ASP A 13 22.37 43.81 14.48
CA ASP A 13 22.95 43.62 13.13
C ASP A 13 23.51 42.25 12.70
N LEU A 14 23.08 41.16 13.34
CA LEU A 14 23.00 39.85 12.64
C LEU A 14 21.80 39.82 11.67
N ALA A 15 21.86 40.70 10.66
CA ALA A 15 20.94 40.71 9.54
C ALA A 15 20.97 39.36 8.80
N ARG A 16 19.79 38.90 8.37
CA ARG A 16 19.62 37.56 7.79
C ARG A 16 20.39 37.44 6.45
N VAL A 17 21.50 36.70 6.44
CA VAL A 17 22.08 36.20 5.18
C VAL A 17 21.04 35.28 4.53
N THR A 18 20.43 35.76 3.45
CA THR A 18 19.27 35.11 2.81
C THR A 18 19.69 33.81 2.11
N ASP A 19 18.75 32.89 1.91
CA ASP A 19 19.05 31.63 1.20
C ASP A 19 19.44 31.87 -0.28
N GLU A 20 19.07 33.02 -0.83
CA GLU A 20 19.56 33.51 -2.13
C GLU A 20 21.03 33.93 -2.06
N GLN A 21 21.42 34.72 -1.06
CA GLN A 21 22.82 35.08 -0.82
C GLN A 21 23.67 33.81 -0.55
N ARG A 22 23.15 32.85 0.23
CA ARG A 22 23.82 31.56 0.48
C ARG A 22 24.02 30.76 -0.80
N ARG A 23 23.03 30.69 -1.69
CA ARG A 23 23.17 30.04 -3.01
C ARG A 23 24.19 30.77 -3.90
N ARG A 24 24.08 32.10 -4.08
CA ARG A 24 25.04 32.90 -4.86
C ARG A 24 26.49 32.78 -4.37
N ILE A 25 26.71 32.58 -3.07
CA ILE A 25 28.04 32.31 -2.49
C ILE A 25 28.47 30.85 -2.73
N ALA A 26 27.57 29.88 -2.59
CA ALA A 26 27.86 28.46 -2.79
C ALA A 26 28.22 28.12 -4.24
N ASP A 27 27.50 28.67 -5.22
CA ASP A 27 27.77 28.50 -6.67
C ASP A 27 29.17 29.02 -7.07
N ARG A 28 29.71 29.92 -6.25
CA ARG A 28 30.98 30.63 -6.46
C ARG A 28 32.07 30.20 -5.48
N ALA A 29 31.82 29.17 -4.68
CA ALA A 29 32.77 28.62 -3.72
C ALA A 29 34.13 28.23 -4.35
N LEU A 30 34.11 27.77 -5.61
CA LEU A 30 35.32 27.48 -6.37
C LEU A 30 36.08 28.73 -6.83
N GLU A 31 35.39 29.83 -7.17
CA GLU A 31 36.02 31.11 -7.52
C GLU A 31 36.76 31.68 -6.30
N ILE A 32 36.06 31.77 -5.17
CA ILE A 32 36.58 32.27 -3.90
C ILE A 32 37.79 31.42 -3.45
N ALA A 33 37.70 30.09 -3.51
CA ALA A 33 38.81 29.24 -3.12
C ALA A 33 40.04 29.35 -4.04
N ILE A 34 39.84 29.61 -5.34
CA ILE A 34 40.94 29.82 -6.30
C ILE A 34 41.59 31.20 -6.11
N GLU A 35 40.85 32.22 -5.67
CA GLU A 35 41.40 33.53 -5.32
C GLU A 35 42.36 33.45 -4.13
N TYR A 36 41.97 32.77 -3.04
CA TYR A 36 42.79 32.66 -1.82
C TYR A 36 43.90 31.61 -1.89
N HIS A 37 43.69 30.51 -2.61
CA HIS A 37 44.61 29.34 -2.59
C HIS A 37 45.16 28.96 -3.97
N GLY A 38 44.92 29.79 -4.98
CA GLY A 38 45.48 29.62 -6.32
C GLY A 38 44.94 28.39 -7.05
N LYS A 39 45.81 27.72 -7.82
CA LYS A 39 45.42 26.56 -8.63
C LYS A 39 45.18 25.32 -7.75
N PRO A 40 44.03 24.64 -7.84
CA PRO A 40 43.74 23.48 -7.00
C PRO A 40 44.66 22.29 -7.33
N THR A 41 45.19 21.66 -6.29
CA THR A 41 46.00 20.43 -6.31
C THR A 41 45.22 19.26 -6.92
N SER A 42 43.90 19.23 -6.74
CA SER A 42 43.00 18.34 -7.47
C SER A 42 41.60 18.95 -7.57
N ILE A 43 40.90 18.73 -8.69
CA ILE A 43 39.50 19.12 -8.88
C ILE A 43 38.66 17.93 -9.34
N THR A 44 37.45 17.82 -8.78
CA THR A 44 36.44 16.81 -9.10
C THR A 44 35.13 17.51 -9.49
N SER A 45 34.11 16.77 -9.93
CA SER A 45 32.78 17.34 -10.22
C SER A 45 32.01 17.92 -9.02
N THR A 46 32.53 17.82 -7.79
CA THR A 46 31.84 18.28 -6.56
C THR A 46 32.68 19.14 -5.63
N HIS A 47 34.01 19.00 -5.69
CA HIS A 47 34.92 19.68 -4.78
C HIS A 47 36.32 19.82 -5.37
N ALA A 48 37.04 20.83 -4.91
CA ALA A 48 38.46 21.03 -5.13
C ALA A 48 39.24 20.78 -3.84
N ARG A 49 40.54 20.53 -3.98
CA ARG A 49 41.51 20.49 -2.89
C ARG A 49 42.70 21.39 -3.20
N PHE A 50 43.23 22.02 -2.16
CA PHE A 50 44.29 23.03 -2.22
C PHE A 50 45.40 22.71 -1.20
N GLY A 51 46.53 23.40 -1.31
CA GLY A 51 47.72 23.12 -0.50
C GLY A 51 48.51 21.90 -0.98
N ALA A 52 49.77 21.78 -0.55
CA ALA A 52 50.74 20.81 -1.07
C ALA A 52 50.30 19.33 -0.94
N LYS A 53 49.46 19.00 0.06
CA LYS A 53 48.90 17.66 0.28
C LYS A 53 47.40 17.56 -0.06
N GLY A 54 46.77 18.64 -0.53
CA GLY A 54 45.32 18.68 -0.73
C GLY A 54 44.51 18.70 0.58
N SER A 55 45.08 19.27 1.65
CA SER A 55 44.56 19.32 3.02
C SER A 55 43.28 20.14 3.13
N LEU A 56 43.27 21.36 2.59
CA LEU A 56 42.05 22.15 2.42
C LEU A 56 41.18 21.54 1.32
N LYS A 57 39.94 21.17 1.66
CA LYS A 57 38.90 20.70 0.73
C LYS A 57 37.74 21.70 0.70
N VAL A 58 37.44 22.25 -0.48
CA VAL A 58 36.29 23.16 -0.69
C VAL A 58 35.25 22.48 -1.58
N ASN A 59 34.01 22.40 -1.11
CA ASN A 59 32.89 21.79 -1.81
C ASN A 59 32.10 22.87 -2.57
N PHE A 60 31.90 22.68 -3.87
CA PHE A 60 31.21 23.64 -4.75
C PHE A 60 30.02 23.05 -5.50
N ALA A 61 29.71 21.77 -5.30
CA ALA A 61 28.44 21.15 -5.69
C ALA A 61 28.06 20.04 -4.70
N SER A 62 26.88 19.42 -4.90
CA SER A 62 26.17 18.56 -3.93
C SER A 62 25.63 19.31 -2.69
N LYS A 63 24.94 18.59 -1.80
CA LYS A 63 24.33 19.11 -0.55
C LYS A 63 25.30 19.76 0.48
N HIS A 64 26.57 19.93 0.11
CA HIS A 64 27.61 20.57 0.92
C HIS A 64 28.27 21.75 0.17
N ALA A 65 27.73 22.19 -0.98
CA ALA A 65 28.22 23.35 -1.71
C ALA A 65 28.32 24.59 -0.80
N GLY A 66 29.37 25.38 -0.96
CA GLY A 66 29.62 26.55 -0.11
C GLY A 66 30.24 26.23 1.26
N THR A 67 30.75 25.00 1.46
CA THR A 67 31.44 24.60 2.71
C THR A 67 32.85 24.09 2.46
N TRP A 68 33.72 24.23 3.47
CA TRP A 68 35.11 23.79 3.44
C TRP A 68 35.52 23.06 4.72
N VAL A 69 36.58 22.27 4.62
CA VAL A 69 37.28 21.62 5.74
C VAL A 69 38.77 21.64 5.46
N ASP A 70 39.57 22.09 6.42
CA ASP A 70 41.03 21.95 6.42
C ASP A 70 41.46 20.93 7.49
N TRP A 71 42.16 19.89 7.05
CA TRP A 71 42.63 18.80 7.92
C TRP A 71 44.03 19.03 8.52
N GLU A 72 44.76 20.06 8.09
CA GLU A 72 46.01 20.50 8.72
C GLU A 72 45.76 21.60 9.77
N ALA A 73 44.79 22.51 9.54
CA ALA A 73 44.35 23.49 10.53
C ALA A 73 43.27 22.98 11.51
N GLY A 74 42.59 21.87 11.19
CA GLY A 74 41.47 21.33 11.98
C GLY A 74 40.16 22.13 11.88
N THR A 75 40.14 23.19 11.07
CA THR A 75 39.02 24.13 10.92
C THR A 75 38.07 23.75 9.79
N LYS A 76 36.82 24.23 9.88
CA LYS A 76 35.75 23.99 8.90
C LYS A 76 34.69 25.08 9.00
N GLY A 77 34.00 25.39 7.90
CA GLY A 77 32.96 26.40 7.89
C GLY A 77 32.25 26.55 6.55
N ASP A 78 31.49 27.63 6.41
CA ASP A 78 31.00 28.11 5.11
C ASP A 78 32.04 29.05 4.45
N MET A 79 31.78 29.50 3.22
CA MET A 79 32.71 30.37 2.50
C MET A 79 32.91 31.75 3.16
N ILE A 80 31.97 32.24 3.97
CA ILE A 80 32.14 33.49 4.72
C ILE A 80 33.19 33.25 5.81
N ALA A 81 33.05 32.16 6.56
CA ALA A 81 34.06 31.73 7.52
C ALA A 81 35.44 31.41 6.88
N LEU A 82 35.49 30.96 5.61
CA LEU A 82 36.77 30.86 4.89
C LEU A 82 37.42 32.23 4.71
N ILE A 83 36.66 33.20 4.18
CA ILE A 83 37.16 34.56 3.93
C ILE A 83 37.66 35.17 5.24
N GLN A 84 36.85 35.14 6.31
CA GLN A 84 37.25 35.65 7.63
C GLN A 84 38.54 34.98 8.15
N HIS A 85 38.71 33.67 7.95
CA HIS A 85 39.91 32.93 8.36
C HIS A 85 41.14 33.26 7.50
N GLN A 86 40.98 33.66 6.23
CA GLN A 86 42.10 34.00 5.34
C GLN A 86 42.47 35.50 5.36
N THR A 87 41.55 36.40 5.71
CA THR A 87 41.79 37.86 5.70
C THR A 87 41.72 38.55 7.06
N GLY A 88 41.18 37.89 8.09
CA GLY A 88 40.87 38.53 9.38
C GLY A 88 39.69 39.50 9.34
N MET A 89 38.92 39.55 8.24
CA MET A 89 37.82 40.50 8.06
C MET A 89 36.63 40.28 9.01
N GLY A 90 35.92 41.38 9.30
CA GLY A 90 34.62 41.34 9.95
C GLY A 90 33.58 40.59 9.11
N PHE A 91 32.52 40.12 9.77
CA PHE A 91 31.49 39.29 9.12
C PHE A 91 30.79 40.00 7.94
N ILE A 92 30.50 41.30 8.09
CA ILE A 92 29.86 42.11 7.04
C ILE A 92 30.79 42.30 5.84
N ASP A 93 32.07 42.60 6.06
CA ASP A 93 33.05 42.75 5.00
C ASP A 93 33.29 41.42 4.26
N ALA A 94 33.39 40.31 5.00
CA ALA A 94 33.53 38.98 4.43
C ALA A 94 32.29 38.54 3.63
N LEU A 95 31.07 38.89 4.09
CA LEU A 95 29.83 38.67 3.35
C LEU A 95 29.78 39.50 2.05
N GLY A 96 30.14 40.79 2.11
CA GLY A 96 30.25 41.65 0.94
C GLY A 96 31.31 41.15 -0.05
N HIS A 97 32.46 40.69 0.45
CA HIS A 97 33.54 40.12 -0.33
C HIS A 97 33.15 38.77 -0.97
N ALA A 98 32.35 37.94 -0.29
CA ALA A 98 31.80 36.71 -0.85
C ALA A 98 30.82 36.99 -1.99
N LEU A 99 29.96 38.01 -1.84
CA LEU A 99 28.95 38.38 -2.83
C LEU A 99 29.52 39.13 -4.04
N LYS A 100 30.62 39.89 -3.89
CA LYS A 100 31.26 40.67 -4.97
C LYS A 100 31.50 39.82 -6.23
N GLU A 101 31.04 40.31 -7.38
CA GLU A 101 31.17 39.60 -8.66
C GLU A 101 32.63 39.58 -9.14
N ARG A 102 33.00 38.51 -9.86
CA ARG A 102 34.38 38.19 -10.26
C ARG A 102 34.40 37.76 -11.72
N VAL A 103 35.47 38.07 -12.44
CA VAL A 103 35.70 37.52 -13.79
C VAL A 103 36.02 36.02 -13.66
N GLN A 104 35.37 35.18 -14.47
CA GLN A 104 35.50 33.73 -14.37
C GLN A 104 36.94 33.28 -14.66
N SER A 105 37.57 32.61 -13.69
CA SER A 105 38.95 32.11 -13.85
C SER A 105 39.07 31.11 -15.03
N PRO A 106 40.13 31.19 -15.87
CA PRO A 106 40.36 30.24 -16.96
C PRO A 106 40.38 28.76 -16.52
N VAL A 107 40.78 28.49 -15.27
CA VAL A 107 40.75 27.13 -14.69
C VAL A 107 39.32 26.60 -14.55
N ILE A 108 38.36 27.48 -14.25
CA ILE A 108 36.93 27.13 -14.10
C ILE A 108 36.29 26.98 -15.48
N ALA A 109 36.65 27.83 -16.44
CA ALA A 109 36.23 27.68 -17.84
C ALA A 109 36.70 26.34 -18.42
N GLN A 110 37.98 25.99 -18.26
CA GLN A 110 38.55 24.69 -18.67
C GLN A 110 37.95 23.49 -17.92
N HIS A 111 37.41 23.68 -16.72
CA HIS A 111 36.71 22.61 -15.99
C HIS A 111 35.27 22.42 -16.50
N ARG A 112 34.53 23.50 -16.74
CA ARG A 112 33.15 23.45 -17.27
C ARG A 112 33.09 23.02 -18.75
N ALA A 113 34.13 23.28 -19.55
CA ALA A 113 34.14 23.03 -21.00
C ALA A 113 34.57 21.60 -21.43
N LYS A 114 34.45 20.57 -20.57
CA LYS A 114 34.85 19.19 -20.93
C LYS A 114 33.68 18.39 -21.51
N PRO A 115 33.79 17.84 -22.74
CA PRO A 115 32.77 16.99 -23.32
C PRO A 115 32.69 15.61 -22.64
N THR A 116 31.58 14.92 -22.91
CA THR A 116 31.36 13.52 -22.53
C THR A 116 32.46 12.60 -23.08
N ARG A 117 32.91 11.64 -22.26
CA ARG A 117 33.89 10.64 -22.69
C ARG A 117 33.23 9.60 -23.59
N HIS A 118 33.77 9.42 -24.79
CA HIS A 118 33.60 8.18 -25.55
C HIS A 118 34.24 6.99 -24.80
N GLU A 119 33.69 5.81 -25.03
CA GLU A 119 34.17 4.57 -24.43
C GLU A 119 35.48 4.10 -25.06
N VAL A 120 36.44 3.74 -24.21
CA VAL A 120 37.64 2.96 -24.57
C VAL A 120 37.64 1.75 -23.65
N ASP A 121 37.68 0.53 -24.21
CA ASP A 121 37.65 -0.71 -23.43
C ASP A 121 38.72 -0.71 -22.32
N PRO A 122 38.33 -0.71 -21.03
CA PRO A 122 39.27 -0.71 -19.91
C PRO A 122 40.22 -1.92 -19.90
N SER A 123 39.83 -3.00 -20.57
CA SER A 123 40.61 -4.23 -20.70
C SER A 123 41.83 -4.07 -21.60
N ILE A 124 41.90 -3.05 -22.48
CA ILE A 124 43.08 -2.77 -23.32
C ILE A 124 44.29 -2.43 -22.44
N PHE A 125 44.12 -1.50 -21.50
CA PHE A 125 45.17 -1.15 -20.53
C PHE A 125 45.54 -2.35 -19.66
N ALA A 126 44.55 -3.17 -19.27
CA ALA A 126 44.83 -4.34 -18.46
C ALA A 126 45.68 -5.39 -19.20
N ARG A 127 45.34 -5.70 -20.46
CA ARG A 127 46.10 -6.61 -21.32
C ARG A 127 47.52 -6.09 -21.60
N GLN A 128 47.71 -4.78 -21.79
CA GLN A 128 49.03 -4.17 -21.97
C GLN A 128 49.95 -4.37 -20.76
N GLN A 129 49.49 -4.06 -19.54
CA GLN A 129 50.30 -4.26 -18.34
C GLN A 129 50.52 -5.75 -18.04
N TRP A 130 49.57 -6.62 -18.36
CA TRP A 130 49.74 -8.08 -18.21
C TRP A 130 50.79 -8.66 -19.16
N ALA A 131 50.82 -8.17 -20.41
CA ALA A 131 51.83 -8.54 -21.40
C ALA A 131 53.24 -8.03 -21.05
N ALA A 132 53.35 -6.87 -20.41
CA ALA A 132 54.61 -6.30 -19.93
C ALA A 132 55.13 -6.92 -18.62
N ALA A 133 54.37 -7.83 -17.99
CA ALA A 133 54.76 -8.53 -16.77
C ALA A 133 55.52 -9.84 -17.10
N ARG A 134 56.57 -10.13 -16.33
CA ARG A 134 57.43 -11.31 -16.46
C ARG A 134 57.14 -12.34 -15.37
N ASN A 135 57.80 -13.50 -15.44
CA ASN A 135 57.77 -14.52 -14.40
C ASN A 135 58.19 -13.98 -13.02
N ILE A 136 57.64 -14.56 -11.94
CA ILE A 136 57.86 -14.11 -10.56
C ILE A 136 59.11 -14.71 -9.89
N THR A 137 59.64 -15.82 -10.39
CA THR A 137 60.85 -16.46 -9.87
C THR A 137 62.05 -15.48 -9.87
N GLY A 138 62.76 -15.39 -8.76
CA GLY A 138 63.87 -14.45 -8.56
C GLY A 138 63.43 -12.97 -8.44
N THR A 139 62.22 -12.70 -7.95
CA THR A 139 61.68 -11.33 -7.86
C THR A 139 61.07 -10.97 -6.51
N LEU A 140 60.81 -9.67 -6.30
CA LEU A 140 60.09 -9.16 -5.13
C LEU A 140 58.72 -9.82 -4.93
N ALA A 141 58.06 -10.33 -5.98
CA ALA A 141 56.78 -11.03 -5.85
C ALA A 141 56.90 -12.44 -5.27
N GLU A 142 57.96 -13.18 -5.61
CA GLU A 142 58.31 -14.44 -4.95
C GLU A 142 58.67 -14.20 -3.49
N THR A 143 59.54 -13.20 -3.22
CA THR A 143 59.86 -12.76 -1.85
C THR A 143 58.61 -12.42 -1.05
N TYR A 144 57.66 -11.69 -1.65
CA TYR A 144 56.38 -11.36 -1.00
C TYR A 144 55.58 -12.61 -0.62
N LEU A 145 55.36 -13.52 -1.58
CA LEU A 145 54.52 -14.70 -1.36
C LEU A 145 55.16 -15.69 -0.39
N VAL A 146 56.44 -16.01 -0.57
CA VAL A 146 57.14 -17.01 0.26
C VAL A 146 57.48 -16.43 1.64
N LYS A 147 58.23 -15.32 1.71
CA LYS A 147 58.79 -14.81 2.98
C LYS A 147 57.77 -14.07 3.84
N PHE A 148 56.89 -13.25 3.25
CA PHE A 148 55.97 -12.39 4.00
C PHE A 148 54.57 -13.01 4.16
N ARG A 149 54.09 -13.76 3.16
CA ARG A 149 52.77 -14.43 3.19
C ARG A 149 52.83 -15.95 3.49
N GLY A 150 54.02 -16.52 3.66
CA GLY A 150 54.21 -17.91 4.13
C GLY A 150 53.82 -19.00 3.13
N ILE A 151 53.74 -18.68 1.84
CA ILE A 151 53.23 -19.59 0.81
C ILE A 151 54.35 -20.53 0.33
N PRO A 152 54.14 -21.86 0.24
CA PRO A 152 55.17 -22.81 -0.17
C PRO A 152 55.75 -22.52 -1.56
N ALA A 153 57.08 -22.53 -1.68
CA ALA A 153 57.78 -22.13 -2.91
C ALA A 153 57.40 -22.98 -4.14
N ASN A 154 57.07 -24.27 -3.96
CA ASN A 154 56.58 -25.14 -5.03
C ASN A 154 55.19 -24.76 -5.56
N VAL A 155 54.33 -24.17 -4.72
CA VAL A 155 53.03 -23.62 -5.14
C VAL A 155 53.24 -22.33 -5.94
N VAL A 156 54.18 -21.50 -5.48
CA VAL A 156 54.59 -20.24 -6.13
C VAL A 156 55.17 -20.51 -7.53
N ASP A 157 56.10 -21.46 -7.67
CA ASP A 157 56.62 -21.96 -8.96
C ASP A 157 55.51 -22.53 -9.87
N THR A 158 54.59 -23.33 -9.33
CA THR A 158 53.51 -23.94 -10.13
C THR A 158 52.57 -22.87 -10.72
N LEU A 159 52.28 -21.80 -9.98
CA LEU A 159 51.48 -20.67 -10.47
C LEU A 159 52.25 -19.74 -11.42
N ASP A 160 53.57 -19.65 -11.30
CA ASP A 160 54.45 -18.96 -12.26
C ASP A 160 54.48 -19.72 -13.61
N ARG A 161 54.71 -21.04 -13.55
CA ARG A 161 54.76 -21.93 -14.74
C ARG A 161 53.42 -22.06 -15.47
N THR A 162 52.30 -22.06 -14.73
CA THR A 162 50.94 -21.99 -15.33
C THR A 162 50.53 -20.57 -15.74
N GLY A 163 51.40 -19.58 -15.49
CA GLY A 163 51.23 -18.20 -15.93
C GLY A 163 50.09 -17.43 -15.26
N ARG A 164 49.57 -17.90 -14.12
CA ARG A 164 48.42 -17.29 -13.41
C ARG A 164 48.81 -16.08 -12.59
N ILE A 165 50.07 -16.01 -12.18
CA ILE A 165 50.67 -14.88 -11.47
C ILE A 165 51.91 -14.38 -12.21
N ARG A 166 52.17 -13.06 -12.16
CA ARG A 166 53.30 -12.41 -12.85
C ARG A 166 53.88 -11.25 -12.03
N PHE A 167 55.15 -10.91 -12.26
CA PHE A 167 55.80 -9.74 -11.68
C PHE A 167 55.92 -8.61 -12.71
N HIS A 168 55.47 -7.41 -12.33
CA HIS A 168 55.60 -6.21 -13.14
C HIS A 168 56.38 -5.13 -12.37
N SER A 169 57.65 -4.91 -12.74
CA SER A 169 58.56 -3.97 -12.08
C SER A 169 58.08 -2.51 -12.10
N GLY A 170 57.41 -2.10 -13.19
CA GLY A 170 56.99 -0.71 -13.43
C GLY A 170 55.48 -0.47 -13.44
N HIS A 171 54.69 -1.12 -12.57
CA HIS A 171 53.22 -1.12 -12.70
C HIS A 171 52.61 0.27 -12.46
N LYS A 172 51.88 0.80 -13.45
CA LYS A 172 51.13 2.07 -13.43
C LYS A 172 49.71 1.85 -12.89
N ALA A 173 49.22 2.74 -12.03
CA ALA A 173 47.88 2.61 -11.42
C ALA A 173 46.70 2.92 -12.37
N LYS A 174 46.96 3.62 -13.47
CA LYS A 174 46.04 3.99 -14.56
C LYS A 174 46.88 4.32 -15.82
N PRO A 175 46.29 4.46 -17.03
CA PRO A 175 47.07 4.75 -18.24
C PRO A 175 47.98 5.97 -18.11
N ASP A 176 47.41 7.10 -17.68
CA ASP A 176 48.07 8.40 -17.44
C ASP A 176 48.79 8.51 -16.08
N SER A 177 49.25 7.40 -15.49
CA SER A 177 50.14 7.43 -14.31
C SER A 177 51.61 7.54 -14.71
N TYR A 178 52.21 8.70 -14.41
CA TYR A 178 53.66 8.92 -14.46
C TYR A 178 54.42 8.14 -13.37
N THR A 179 53.75 7.75 -12.28
CA THR A 179 54.36 7.02 -11.16
C THR A 179 54.09 5.51 -11.22
N THR A 180 55.18 4.75 -11.26
CA THR A 180 55.23 3.28 -11.29
C THR A 180 55.54 2.70 -9.91
N ALA A 181 55.40 1.37 -9.77
CA ALA A 181 55.87 0.61 -8.61
C ALA A 181 56.02 -0.88 -8.99
N PRO A 182 56.91 -1.65 -8.35
CA PRO A 182 56.90 -3.10 -8.49
C PRO A 182 55.57 -3.68 -7.98
N ALA A 183 55.04 -4.69 -8.66
CA ALA A 183 53.81 -5.36 -8.26
C ALA A 183 53.79 -6.84 -8.65
N LEU A 184 53.20 -7.66 -7.77
CA LEU A 184 52.60 -8.94 -8.14
C LEU A 184 51.30 -8.65 -8.88
N LEU A 185 51.08 -9.26 -10.04
CA LEU A 185 49.82 -9.27 -10.77
C LEU A 185 49.22 -10.68 -10.72
N VAL A 186 47.89 -10.76 -10.55
CA VAL A 186 47.11 -11.98 -10.77
C VAL A 186 46.05 -11.67 -11.81
N ALA A 187 46.01 -12.43 -12.91
CA ALA A 187 45.05 -12.21 -13.99
C ALA A 187 43.61 -12.46 -13.54
N ALA A 188 42.66 -11.86 -14.24
CA ALA A 188 41.26 -12.23 -14.20
C ALA A 188 40.79 -12.65 -15.59
N THR A 189 40.22 -13.84 -15.69
CA THR A 189 39.76 -14.44 -16.95
C THR A 189 38.29 -14.81 -16.87
N ASP A 190 37.65 -14.93 -18.04
CA ASP A 190 36.44 -15.73 -18.16
C ASP A 190 36.77 -17.24 -18.02
N LEU A 191 35.75 -18.09 -18.04
CA LEU A 191 35.87 -19.55 -18.01
C LEU A 191 36.51 -20.13 -19.29
N ALA A 192 36.76 -19.31 -20.32
CA ALA A 192 37.53 -19.69 -21.52
C ALA A 192 39.01 -19.25 -21.43
N GLY A 193 39.48 -18.83 -20.25
CA GLY A 193 40.87 -18.45 -20.00
C GLY A 193 41.30 -17.10 -20.59
N LYS A 194 40.37 -16.31 -21.15
CA LYS A 194 40.68 -15.04 -21.81
C LYS A 194 40.84 -13.91 -20.79
N VAL A 195 42.00 -13.25 -20.79
CA VAL A 195 42.31 -12.16 -19.85
C VAL A 195 41.52 -10.88 -20.16
N HIS A 196 40.63 -10.51 -19.24
CA HIS A 196 39.84 -9.27 -19.28
C HIS A 196 40.28 -8.24 -18.23
N GLY A 197 41.08 -8.65 -17.25
CA GLY A 197 41.63 -7.77 -16.23
C GLY A 197 42.71 -8.41 -15.36
N PHE A 198 43.04 -7.75 -14.25
CA PHE A 198 43.91 -8.28 -13.19
C PHE A 198 43.67 -7.57 -11.86
N GLN A 199 44.19 -8.13 -10.77
CA GLN A 199 44.50 -7.37 -9.55
C GLN A 199 46.01 -7.35 -9.29
N ALA A 200 46.52 -6.15 -9.00
CA ALA A 200 47.91 -5.88 -8.65
C ALA A 200 48.06 -5.66 -7.15
N VAL A 201 49.04 -6.32 -6.54
CA VAL A 201 49.54 -6.03 -5.19
C VAL A 201 50.88 -5.31 -5.35
N ARG A 202 50.90 -3.99 -5.11
CA ARG A 202 52.11 -3.16 -5.16
C ARG A 202 53.01 -3.41 -3.96
N LEU A 203 54.32 -3.47 -4.21
CA LEU A 203 55.36 -3.85 -3.26
C LEU A 203 56.30 -2.68 -2.93
N LYS A 204 57.04 -2.84 -1.83
CA LYS A 204 58.21 -2.06 -1.39
C LYS A 204 59.49 -2.61 -2.04
N ALA A 205 60.63 -1.97 -1.78
CA ALA A 205 61.94 -2.41 -2.27
C ALA A 205 62.50 -3.65 -1.53
N ASP A 206 62.00 -3.94 -0.32
CA ASP A 206 62.36 -5.09 0.52
C ASP A 206 61.53 -6.36 0.21
N GLY A 207 60.52 -6.26 -0.67
CA GLY A 207 59.58 -7.33 -1.01
C GLY A 207 58.31 -7.37 -0.16
N ASP A 208 58.14 -6.50 0.83
CA ASP A 208 56.89 -6.37 1.57
C ASP A 208 55.82 -5.58 0.77
N LYS A 209 54.57 -5.66 1.21
CA LYS A 209 53.43 -4.92 0.69
C LYS A 209 53.61 -3.42 0.88
N ARG A 210 53.29 -2.62 -0.14
CA ARG A 210 53.31 -1.16 -0.05
C ARG A 210 52.28 -0.63 0.94
N ASP A 211 52.63 0.39 1.72
CA ASP A 211 51.71 1.02 2.67
C ASP A 211 50.60 1.83 1.97
N GLY A 212 49.41 1.88 2.58
CA GLY A 212 48.24 2.53 2.00
C GLY A 212 47.56 1.69 0.90
N ILE A 213 47.27 2.31 -0.25
CA ILE A 213 46.52 1.65 -1.34
C ILE A 213 47.46 0.75 -2.16
N ALA A 214 47.72 -0.44 -1.61
CA ALA A 214 48.57 -1.48 -2.21
C ALA A 214 47.87 -2.27 -3.32
N LYS A 215 46.60 -2.62 -3.10
CA LYS A 215 45.77 -3.42 -4.01
C LYS A 215 45.06 -2.51 -5.02
N LEU A 216 45.22 -2.81 -6.31
CA LEU A 216 44.60 -2.09 -7.43
C LEU A 216 44.07 -3.10 -8.45
N SER A 217 42.79 -2.98 -8.86
CA SER A 217 42.22 -3.83 -9.91
C SER A 217 42.04 -3.03 -11.20
N ALA A 218 42.25 -3.67 -12.36
CA ALA A 218 42.11 -3.05 -13.68
C ALA A 218 41.45 -4.01 -14.68
N GLY A 219 40.84 -3.46 -15.73
CA GLY A 219 40.14 -4.23 -16.77
C GLY A 219 38.61 -4.26 -16.61
N SER A 220 37.92 -4.81 -17.62
CA SER A 220 36.45 -4.82 -17.70
C SER A 220 35.85 -6.06 -17.03
N LEU A 221 36.07 -6.17 -15.72
CA LEU A 221 35.86 -7.40 -14.96
C LEU A 221 34.39 -7.84 -14.87
N SER A 222 33.47 -6.89 -14.59
CA SER A 222 32.04 -7.20 -14.41
C SER A 222 31.25 -7.35 -15.72
N LEU A 223 31.77 -6.87 -16.85
CA LEU A 223 31.11 -7.01 -18.16
C LEU A 223 31.51 -8.29 -18.90
N ASN A 224 32.54 -9.00 -18.42
CA ASN A 224 33.07 -10.22 -19.02
C ASN A 224 33.14 -11.39 -18.02
N HIS A 225 32.39 -11.32 -16.91
CA HIS A 225 32.28 -12.40 -15.91
C HIS A 225 33.64 -12.91 -15.40
N ALA A 226 34.60 -11.97 -15.23
CA ALA A 226 36.02 -12.31 -15.10
C ALA A 226 36.48 -12.41 -13.64
N ILE A 227 36.97 -13.60 -13.28
CA ILE A 227 37.42 -13.99 -11.92
C ILE A 227 38.91 -14.30 -11.95
N GLY A 228 39.58 -14.10 -10.81
CA GLY A 228 41.00 -14.44 -10.63
C GLY A 228 41.24 -15.94 -10.50
N TRP A 229 41.07 -16.70 -11.59
CA TRP A 229 41.24 -18.16 -11.60
C TRP A 229 42.71 -18.59 -11.54
N LEU A 230 43.09 -19.19 -10.42
CA LEU A 230 44.42 -19.73 -10.13
C LEU A 230 44.59 -21.19 -10.57
N SER A 231 43.48 -21.93 -10.69
CA SER A 231 43.44 -23.31 -11.20
C SER A 231 42.12 -23.58 -11.93
N ASP A 232 42.17 -24.46 -12.92
CA ASP A 232 41.01 -24.88 -13.74
C ASP A 232 40.56 -26.31 -13.39
N GLY A 233 40.84 -26.79 -12.17
CA GLY A 233 40.61 -28.19 -11.76
C GLY A 233 39.13 -28.58 -11.73
N ASP A 234 38.83 -29.88 -11.78
CA ASP A 234 37.46 -30.40 -11.93
C ASP A 234 36.70 -30.65 -10.61
N GLY A 235 37.35 -30.52 -9.44
CA GLY A 235 36.76 -30.80 -8.13
C GLY A 235 35.79 -29.73 -7.58
N ASP A 236 36.00 -29.29 -6.34
CA ASP A 236 35.26 -28.16 -5.75
C ASP A 236 35.57 -26.84 -6.50
N VAL A 237 34.69 -25.84 -6.39
CA VAL A 237 34.96 -24.45 -6.82
C VAL A 237 35.18 -23.61 -5.57
N ILE A 238 36.41 -23.18 -5.30
CA ILE A 238 36.78 -22.52 -4.04
C ILE A 238 37.10 -21.05 -4.31
N CYS A 239 36.39 -20.12 -3.64
CA CYS A 239 36.47 -18.69 -3.95
C CYS A 239 36.82 -17.83 -2.73
N GLY A 240 37.81 -16.95 -2.88
CA GLY A 240 38.21 -15.95 -1.88
C GLY A 240 38.17 -14.50 -2.39
N GLU A 241 38.41 -13.53 -1.51
CA GLU A 241 38.39 -12.09 -1.87
C GLU A 241 39.74 -11.51 -2.31
N GLY A 242 40.84 -11.94 -1.70
CA GLY A 242 42.18 -11.42 -1.97
C GLY A 242 43.07 -12.38 -2.77
N PRO A 243 44.00 -11.86 -3.60
CA PRO A 243 45.04 -12.68 -4.24
C PRO A 243 45.82 -13.57 -3.27
N GLU A 244 46.17 -13.03 -2.10
CA GLU A 244 46.93 -13.75 -1.07
C GLU A 244 46.08 -14.85 -0.40
N ASP A 245 44.77 -14.64 -0.32
CA ASP A 245 43.82 -15.64 0.18
C ASP A 245 43.66 -16.75 -0.86
N GLY A 246 43.38 -16.39 -2.13
CA GLY A 246 43.25 -17.35 -3.24
C GLY A 246 44.45 -18.27 -3.40
N ILE A 247 45.68 -17.72 -3.37
CA ILE A 247 46.90 -18.53 -3.49
C ILE A 247 47.05 -19.46 -2.27
N THR A 248 46.59 -19.04 -1.08
CA THR A 248 46.56 -19.89 0.12
C THR A 248 45.54 -21.03 0.00
N LEU A 249 44.37 -20.76 -0.58
CA LEU A 249 43.33 -21.76 -0.84
C LEU A 249 43.80 -22.79 -1.88
N TYR A 250 44.48 -22.33 -2.94
CA TYR A 250 45.12 -23.20 -3.95
C TYR A 250 46.26 -24.05 -3.37
N ALA A 251 47.07 -23.52 -2.44
CA ALA A 251 48.06 -24.31 -1.72
C ALA A 251 47.42 -25.45 -0.91
N ALA A 252 46.24 -25.21 -0.33
CA ALA A 252 45.54 -26.19 0.50
C ALA A 252 44.86 -27.28 -0.34
N ARG A 253 44.11 -26.88 -1.38
CA ARG A 253 43.30 -27.74 -2.26
C ARG A 253 43.63 -27.48 -3.75
N PRO A 254 44.79 -27.94 -4.26
CA PRO A 254 45.19 -27.75 -5.66
C PRO A 254 44.38 -28.60 -6.66
N ASP A 255 43.58 -29.54 -6.16
CA ASP A 255 42.59 -30.35 -6.89
C ASP A 255 41.33 -29.55 -7.30
N ALA A 256 41.07 -28.43 -6.62
CA ALA A 256 39.90 -27.59 -6.83
C ALA A 256 40.11 -26.53 -7.92
N MET A 257 39.01 -25.96 -8.42
CA MET A 257 39.00 -24.73 -9.21
C MET A 257 39.04 -23.52 -8.27
N VAL A 258 40.20 -22.89 -8.12
CA VAL A 258 40.39 -21.83 -7.11
C VAL A 258 40.34 -20.45 -7.76
N GLY A 259 39.41 -19.61 -7.30
CA GLY A 259 39.12 -18.29 -7.87
C GLY A 259 39.19 -17.14 -6.85
N VAL A 260 39.41 -15.92 -7.35
CA VAL A 260 39.42 -14.70 -6.53
C VAL A 260 38.46 -13.64 -7.07
N ALA A 261 37.50 -13.24 -6.23
CA ALA A 261 36.49 -12.24 -6.54
C ALA A 261 37.00 -10.80 -6.36
N PHE A 262 37.97 -10.39 -7.19
CA PHE A 262 38.65 -9.09 -7.08
C PHE A 262 37.67 -7.91 -6.96
N GLY A 263 37.61 -7.28 -5.78
CA GLY A 263 36.74 -6.11 -5.55
C GLY A 263 35.28 -6.44 -5.24
N GLY A 264 34.97 -7.66 -4.80
CA GLY A 264 33.74 -8.01 -4.09
C GLY A 264 33.13 -9.34 -4.52
N LEU A 265 32.73 -10.16 -3.52
CA LEU A 265 32.17 -11.51 -3.70
C LEU A 265 30.97 -11.58 -4.67
N LYS A 266 30.16 -10.51 -4.79
CA LYS A 266 29.03 -10.45 -5.74
C LYS A 266 29.38 -10.74 -7.20
N ARG A 267 30.67 -10.69 -7.56
CA ARG A 267 31.17 -11.07 -8.89
C ARG A 267 31.13 -12.57 -9.17
N LEU A 268 31.00 -13.41 -8.14
CA LEU A 268 30.86 -14.85 -8.31
C LEU A 268 29.52 -15.19 -8.99
N VAL A 269 28.49 -14.38 -8.75
CA VAL A 269 27.21 -14.43 -9.49
C VAL A 269 27.50 -14.33 -10.99
N ASP A 270 26.85 -15.18 -11.78
CA ASP A 270 27.03 -15.34 -13.23
C ASP A 270 28.47 -15.68 -13.70
N SER A 271 29.41 -15.98 -12.80
CA SER A 271 30.84 -16.18 -13.15
C SER A 271 31.45 -17.48 -12.64
N VAL A 272 30.74 -18.25 -11.80
CA VAL A 272 31.15 -19.58 -11.31
C VAL A 272 30.35 -20.71 -11.99
N PRO A 273 30.91 -21.92 -12.16
CA PRO A 273 30.14 -23.08 -12.64
C PRO A 273 29.10 -23.52 -11.61
N ALA A 274 27.81 -23.28 -11.88
CA ALA A 274 26.71 -23.57 -10.95
C ALA A 274 26.51 -25.07 -10.64
N GLU A 275 26.88 -25.95 -11.58
CA GLU A 275 26.78 -27.42 -11.48
C GLU A 275 27.68 -28.05 -10.40
N ARG A 276 28.61 -27.27 -9.82
CA ARG A 276 29.65 -27.75 -8.90
C ARG A 276 29.45 -27.18 -7.49
N ARG A 277 29.98 -27.88 -6.47
CA ARG A 277 29.98 -27.38 -5.09
C ARG A 277 30.89 -26.16 -4.98
N ILE A 278 30.33 -25.04 -4.53
CA ILE A 278 31.00 -23.74 -4.44
C ILE A 278 31.29 -23.41 -2.97
N ILE A 279 32.56 -23.41 -2.59
CA ILE A 279 33.02 -23.10 -1.23
C ILE A 279 33.54 -21.66 -1.20
N ILE A 280 32.82 -20.78 -0.50
CA ILE A 280 33.24 -19.38 -0.28
C ILE A 280 34.08 -19.32 1.01
N ALA A 281 35.35 -18.97 0.86
CA ALA A 281 36.25 -18.72 1.98
C ALA A 281 36.08 -17.29 2.49
N ALA A 282 35.24 -17.11 3.50
CA ALA A 282 34.87 -15.81 4.05
C ALA A 282 35.88 -15.32 5.11
N GLN A 283 36.11 -14.00 5.14
CA GLN A 283 36.89 -13.35 6.22
C GLN A 283 36.04 -13.23 7.50
N ASN A 284 36.70 -13.22 8.66
CA ASN A 284 36.03 -13.10 9.96
C ASN A 284 35.71 -11.63 10.31
N ASP A 285 34.92 -11.00 9.45
CA ASP A 285 34.40 -9.65 9.66
C ASP A 285 33.28 -9.60 10.73
N ALA A 286 33.14 -8.44 11.39
CA ALA A 286 32.06 -8.21 12.34
C ALA A 286 30.67 -8.35 11.67
N PRO A 287 29.64 -8.91 12.35
CA PRO A 287 28.34 -9.22 11.75
C PRO A 287 27.64 -8.03 11.08
N ASP A 288 27.77 -6.83 11.64
CA ASP A 288 27.16 -5.62 11.10
C ASP A 288 27.92 -4.95 9.94
N SER A 289 29.10 -5.48 9.59
CA SER A 289 29.97 -4.91 8.57
C SER A 289 29.35 -4.94 7.17
N ARG A 290 29.86 -4.06 6.28
CA ARG A 290 29.50 -4.06 4.86
C ARG A 290 30.01 -5.31 4.13
N ALA A 291 31.06 -5.96 4.63
CA ALA A 291 31.57 -7.22 4.09
C ALA A 291 30.64 -8.39 4.43
N ALA A 292 30.29 -8.57 5.72
CA ALA A 292 29.34 -9.61 6.16
C ALA A 292 27.98 -9.49 5.45
N LYS A 293 27.47 -8.27 5.28
CA LYS A 293 26.22 -8.01 4.51
C LYS A 293 26.38 -8.31 3.02
N SER A 294 27.51 -7.96 2.40
CA SER A 294 27.78 -8.33 1.01
C SER A 294 28.01 -9.84 0.80
N LEU A 295 28.53 -10.56 1.80
CA LEU A 295 28.65 -12.02 1.78
C LEU A 295 27.27 -12.67 1.80
N ALA A 296 26.39 -12.26 2.74
CA ALA A 296 25.02 -12.76 2.83
C ALA A 296 24.25 -12.52 1.51
N GLU A 297 24.25 -11.28 1.01
CA GLU A 297 23.62 -10.92 -0.28
C GLU A 297 24.21 -11.70 -1.47
N THR A 298 25.50 -12.09 -1.44
CA THR A 298 26.10 -12.95 -2.49
C THR A 298 25.61 -14.39 -2.39
N CYS A 299 25.52 -14.92 -1.17
CA CYS A 299 25.04 -16.29 -0.93
C CYS A 299 23.57 -16.43 -1.32
N GLU A 300 22.72 -15.44 -1.00
CA GLU A 300 21.33 -15.37 -1.46
C GLU A 300 21.24 -15.35 -3.00
N MET A 301 22.06 -14.54 -3.67
CA MET A 301 22.05 -14.44 -5.14
C MET A 301 22.52 -15.73 -5.83
N LEU A 302 23.58 -16.37 -5.32
CA LEU A 302 24.05 -17.65 -5.84
C LEU A 302 23.02 -18.77 -5.57
N ALA A 303 22.38 -18.79 -4.40
CA ALA A 303 21.39 -19.82 -4.08
C ALA A 303 20.13 -19.68 -4.94
N ALA A 304 19.70 -18.43 -5.21
CA ALA A 304 18.64 -18.14 -6.17
C ALA A 304 19.01 -18.50 -7.63
N ALA A 305 20.31 -18.60 -7.93
CA ALA A 305 20.83 -19.10 -9.20
C ALA A 305 21.10 -20.63 -9.20
N GLY A 306 20.61 -21.37 -8.20
CA GLY A 306 20.71 -22.82 -8.12
C GLY A 306 22.08 -23.38 -7.67
N CYS A 307 23.03 -22.52 -7.28
CA CYS A 307 24.38 -22.95 -6.91
C CYS A 307 24.42 -23.67 -5.55
N ASN A 308 25.18 -24.77 -5.46
CA ASN A 308 25.39 -25.53 -4.23
C ASN A 308 26.48 -24.86 -3.35
N ILE A 309 26.09 -23.91 -2.48
CA ILE A 309 27.04 -23.03 -1.76
C ILE A 309 27.34 -23.51 -0.35
N TRP A 310 28.62 -23.44 -0.01
CA TRP A 310 29.20 -23.75 1.31
C TRP A 310 30.07 -22.57 1.76
N ILE A 311 30.18 -22.32 3.06
CA ILE A 311 31.04 -21.27 3.63
C ILE A 311 32.11 -21.92 4.51
N ALA A 312 33.37 -21.62 4.19
CA ALA A 312 34.51 -21.83 5.07
C ALA A 312 34.83 -20.51 5.80
N ARG A 313 35.19 -20.59 7.09
CA ARG A 313 35.68 -19.44 7.89
C ARG A 313 36.86 -19.88 8.75
N PRO A 314 37.91 -19.04 8.91
CA PRO A 314 38.98 -19.32 9.86
C PRO A 314 38.47 -19.45 11.30
N PRO A 315 39.24 -20.08 12.21
CA PRO A 315 38.95 -20.08 13.64
C PRO A 315 38.81 -18.66 14.22
N ALA A 316 38.05 -18.53 15.32
CA ALA A 316 37.86 -17.25 15.98
C ALA A 316 39.20 -16.62 16.41
N GLY A 317 39.37 -15.32 16.15
CA GLY A 317 40.63 -14.60 16.34
C GLY A 317 41.59 -14.63 15.14
N VAL A 318 41.39 -15.53 14.18
CA VAL A 318 42.10 -15.53 12.89
C VAL A 318 41.30 -14.75 11.86
N LYS A 319 41.95 -13.84 11.12
CA LYS A 319 41.27 -12.86 10.25
C LYS A 319 40.86 -13.43 8.89
N ASP A 320 41.82 -13.97 8.15
CA ASP A 320 41.68 -14.47 6.78
C ASP A 320 42.47 -15.76 6.58
N ALA A 321 42.26 -16.43 5.42
CA ALA A 321 42.85 -17.73 5.15
C ALA A 321 44.39 -17.69 5.13
N ASN A 322 44.99 -16.57 4.73
CA ASN A 322 46.44 -16.44 4.75
C ASN A 322 47.01 -16.18 6.15
N ASP A 323 46.31 -15.44 7.02
CA ASP A 323 46.69 -15.40 8.44
C ASP A 323 46.53 -16.76 9.12
N LEU A 324 45.59 -17.62 8.69
CA LEU A 324 45.52 -19.01 9.16
C LEU A 324 46.76 -19.82 8.74
N LEU A 325 47.16 -19.75 7.46
CA LEU A 325 48.40 -20.36 6.97
C LEU A 325 49.64 -19.89 7.77
N ARG A 326 49.74 -18.58 8.01
CA ARG A 326 50.89 -17.96 8.70
C ARG A 326 50.95 -18.26 10.20
N THR A 327 49.86 -18.68 10.83
CA THR A 327 49.78 -18.93 12.27
C THR A 327 49.65 -20.40 12.66
N GLN A 328 49.01 -21.23 11.81
CA GLN A 328 48.67 -22.63 12.11
C GLN A 328 49.05 -23.60 10.98
N GLY A 329 49.67 -23.12 9.90
CA GLY A 329 50.15 -23.95 8.80
C GLY A 329 49.07 -24.36 7.79
N LEU A 330 49.48 -25.15 6.80
CA LEU A 330 48.66 -25.45 5.62
C LEU A 330 47.51 -26.42 5.92
N ASP A 331 47.71 -27.37 6.82
CA ASP A 331 46.69 -28.37 7.16
C ASP A 331 45.54 -27.78 7.97
N ALA A 332 45.77 -26.69 8.71
CA ALA A 332 44.70 -25.90 9.31
C ALA A 332 43.80 -25.23 8.25
N VAL A 333 44.37 -24.80 7.12
CA VAL A 333 43.61 -24.26 5.97
C VAL A 333 42.83 -25.36 5.25
N ARG A 334 43.37 -26.58 5.17
CA ARG A 334 42.64 -27.77 4.67
C ARG A 334 41.44 -28.09 5.57
N ALA A 335 41.68 -28.25 6.87
CA ALA A 335 40.61 -28.49 7.85
C ALA A 335 39.52 -27.40 7.85
N MET A 336 39.89 -26.14 7.61
CA MET A 336 38.95 -25.02 7.44
C MET A 336 38.05 -25.17 6.19
N LEU A 337 38.58 -25.72 5.10
CA LEU A 337 37.86 -25.94 3.85
C LEU A 337 37.02 -27.22 3.87
N ASP A 338 37.56 -28.30 4.40
CA ASP A 338 36.87 -29.59 4.49
C ASP A 338 35.78 -29.55 5.59
N GLY A 339 35.96 -28.68 6.61
CA GLY A 339 34.97 -28.30 7.60
C GLY A 339 34.04 -27.14 7.20
N ALA A 340 33.94 -26.79 5.92
CA ALA A 340 32.98 -25.80 5.44
C ALA A 340 31.53 -26.23 5.76
N VAL A 341 30.65 -25.27 6.02
CA VAL A 341 29.23 -25.52 6.33
C VAL A 341 28.34 -25.19 5.13
N PRO A 342 27.29 -25.96 4.82
CA PRO A 342 26.36 -25.65 3.74
C PRO A 342 25.60 -24.37 4.07
N VAL A 343 25.38 -23.51 3.08
CA VAL A 343 24.42 -22.40 3.19
C VAL A 343 23.02 -23.00 3.05
N LEU A 344 22.44 -23.39 4.18
CA LEU A 344 21.07 -23.88 4.22
C LEU A 344 20.12 -22.80 3.69
N SER A 345 19.47 -23.07 2.56
CA SER A 345 18.31 -22.31 2.11
C SER A 345 17.30 -22.20 3.26
N PRO A 346 16.68 -21.02 3.49
CA PRO A 346 15.76 -20.82 4.61
C PRO A 346 14.56 -21.74 4.46
N SER A 347 14.61 -22.86 5.17
CA SER A 347 13.71 -24.01 5.04
C SER A 347 12.87 -24.16 6.28
N SER A 348 11.64 -24.63 6.05
CA SER A 348 10.67 -24.98 7.08
C SER A 348 11.25 -25.98 8.08
N SER A 349 11.26 -25.61 9.36
CA SER A 349 11.44 -26.55 10.45
C SER A 349 10.16 -27.38 10.66
N THR A 350 10.23 -28.69 10.43
CA THR A 350 9.30 -29.66 11.02
C THR A 350 10.03 -30.98 11.31
N PRO A 351 9.67 -31.71 12.38
CA PRO A 351 10.41 -32.89 12.84
C PRO A 351 9.97 -34.19 12.16
N ASP A 352 10.89 -35.15 12.15
CA ASP A 352 10.78 -36.56 11.76
C ASP A 352 10.23 -36.93 10.37
N LYS A 353 10.78 -38.02 9.82
CA LYS A 353 10.70 -38.38 8.40
C LYS A 353 9.29 -38.73 7.91
N PRO A 354 8.76 -38.03 6.89
CA PRO A 354 7.87 -38.61 5.89
C PRO A 354 8.70 -39.33 4.80
N THR A 355 8.06 -40.20 4.04
CA THR A 355 8.70 -40.98 2.96
C THR A 355 8.89 -40.20 1.66
N ASN A 356 10.10 -40.31 1.11
CA ASN A 356 10.52 -40.09 -0.28
C ASN A 356 9.41 -39.82 -1.34
N THR A 357 9.05 -38.55 -1.52
CA THR A 357 8.55 -37.96 -2.78
C THR A 357 8.83 -36.45 -2.78
N ASP A 358 9.83 -35.99 -3.53
CA ASP A 358 10.14 -34.55 -3.67
C ASP A 358 9.15 -33.84 -4.60
N THR A 359 7.95 -33.56 -4.09
CA THR A 359 7.08 -32.54 -4.69
C THR A 359 7.59 -31.16 -4.30
N PHE A 360 7.97 -30.34 -5.29
CA PHE A 360 8.15 -28.90 -5.08
C PHE A 360 6.90 -28.32 -4.37
N PRO A 361 7.05 -27.39 -3.40
CA PRO A 361 5.89 -26.76 -2.79
C PRO A 361 5.08 -26.06 -3.89
N GLU A 362 3.84 -26.52 -4.08
CA GLU A 362 2.97 -26.03 -5.14
C GLU A 362 2.83 -24.51 -5.05
N LEU A 363 2.90 -23.82 -6.19
CA LEU A 363 2.71 -22.37 -6.23
C LEU A 363 1.23 -22.07 -5.98
N VAL A 364 0.81 -22.01 -4.72
CA VAL A 364 -0.57 -21.68 -4.35
C VAL A 364 -0.79 -20.17 -4.51
N PRO A 365 -1.78 -19.70 -5.31
CA PRO A 365 -2.13 -18.28 -5.35
C PRO A 365 -2.56 -17.77 -3.98
N HIS A 366 -2.10 -16.58 -3.61
CA HIS A 366 -2.25 -16.05 -2.25
C HIS A 366 -3.72 -15.87 -1.82
N TRP A 367 -4.62 -15.60 -2.76
CA TRP A 367 -6.06 -15.56 -2.52
C TRP A 367 -6.76 -16.82 -3.08
N PRO A 368 -7.81 -17.32 -2.40
CA PRO A 368 -8.59 -18.47 -2.87
C PRO A 368 -9.27 -18.19 -4.22
N ALA A 369 -9.64 -19.25 -4.93
CA ALA A 369 -10.38 -19.14 -6.19
C ALA A 369 -11.85 -18.77 -5.93
N THR A 370 -12.43 -17.93 -6.80
CA THR A 370 -13.85 -17.55 -6.74
C THR A 370 -14.62 -18.18 -7.89
N THR A 371 -15.10 -19.40 -7.67
CA THR A 371 -15.85 -20.18 -8.68
C THR A 371 -17.37 -19.93 -8.64
N VAL A 372 -17.89 -19.38 -7.54
CA VAL A 372 -19.32 -19.09 -7.36
C VAL A 372 -19.76 -17.94 -8.27
N ASP A 373 -20.81 -18.15 -9.06
CA ASP A 373 -21.37 -17.11 -9.92
C ASP A 373 -22.19 -16.07 -9.13
N ALA A 374 -22.51 -14.97 -9.80
CA ALA A 374 -23.24 -13.84 -9.22
C ALA A 374 -24.66 -14.17 -8.73
N THR A 375 -25.33 -15.14 -9.35
CA THR A 375 -26.70 -15.55 -9.00
C THR A 375 -26.69 -16.44 -7.77
N THR A 376 -25.84 -17.47 -7.74
CA THR A 376 -25.69 -18.34 -6.56
C THR A 376 -25.16 -17.56 -5.35
N ALA A 377 -24.20 -16.64 -5.53
CA ALA A 377 -23.74 -15.77 -4.45
C ALA A 377 -24.83 -14.81 -3.92
N TYR A 378 -25.71 -14.31 -4.80
CA TYR A 378 -26.87 -13.49 -4.36
C TYR A 378 -27.92 -14.34 -3.62
N ALA A 379 -28.15 -15.57 -4.05
CA ALA A 379 -29.05 -16.51 -3.37
C ALA A 379 -28.53 -16.88 -1.96
N GLU A 380 -27.23 -17.16 -1.81
CA GLU A 380 -26.60 -17.40 -0.49
C GLU A 380 -26.75 -16.18 0.43
N LEU A 381 -26.49 -14.97 -0.09
CA LEU A 381 -26.68 -13.73 0.65
C LEU A 381 -28.13 -13.58 1.15
N GLN A 382 -29.12 -13.81 0.29
CA GLN A 382 -30.53 -13.75 0.65
C GLN A 382 -30.93 -14.78 1.71
N ILE A 383 -30.40 -16.01 1.62
CA ILE A 383 -30.63 -17.07 2.60
C ILE A 383 -30.07 -16.68 3.97
N LEU A 384 -28.82 -16.18 4.04
CA LEU A 384 -28.20 -15.78 5.30
C LEU A 384 -28.86 -14.55 5.94
N LEU A 385 -29.40 -13.64 5.12
CA LEU A 385 -30.14 -12.48 5.61
C LEU A 385 -31.52 -12.86 6.18
N GLU A 386 -32.26 -13.76 5.51
CA GLU A 386 -33.55 -14.24 6.02
C GLU A 386 -33.38 -15.10 7.28
N ASP A 387 -32.36 -15.98 7.33
CA ASP A 387 -32.00 -16.75 8.52
C ASP A 387 -31.70 -15.83 9.71
N TRP A 388 -30.90 -14.78 9.49
CA TRP A 388 -30.62 -13.80 10.55
C TRP A 388 -31.86 -13.02 11.00
N MET A 389 -32.71 -12.54 10.08
CA MET A 389 -33.96 -11.85 10.44
C MET A 389 -34.91 -12.78 11.21
N THR A 390 -35.06 -14.03 10.78
CA THR A 390 -35.86 -15.07 11.45
C THR A 390 -35.34 -15.37 12.85
N GLN A 391 -34.02 -15.52 13.02
CA GLN A 391 -33.41 -15.71 14.33
C GLN A 391 -33.57 -14.48 15.22
N ALA A 392 -33.42 -13.26 14.68
CA ALA A 392 -33.57 -12.01 15.42
C ALA A 392 -35.03 -11.83 15.90
N GLU A 393 -36.02 -12.07 15.05
CA GLU A 393 -37.44 -12.04 15.39
C GLU A 393 -37.76 -13.03 16.52
N ARG A 394 -37.40 -14.31 16.34
CA ARG A 394 -37.66 -15.38 17.31
C ARG A 394 -36.92 -15.15 18.65
N TRP A 395 -35.73 -14.55 18.61
CA TRP A 395 -34.99 -14.16 19.82
C TRP A 395 -35.64 -12.99 20.55
N LEU A 396 -36.15 -11.98 19.82
CA LEU A 396 -36.88 -10.84 20.38
C LEU A 396 -38.22 -11.24 21.00
N GLU A 397 -38.94 -12.19 20.39
CA GLU A 397 -40.14 -12.81 20.97
C GLU A 397 -39.81 -13.53 22.29
N ALA A 398 -38.76 -14.37 22.31
CA ALA A 398 -38.32 -15.07 23.51
C ALA A 398 -37.88 -14.11 24.63
N ARG A 399 -37.20 -13.01 24.27
CA ARG A 399 -36.76 -11.95 25.19
C ARG A 399 -37.95 -11.23 25.81
N ASP A 400 -38.93 -10.87 24.99
CA ASP A 400 -40.15 -10.19 25.43
C ASP A 400 -41.00 -11.11 26.32
N TYR A 401 -41.21 -12.36 25.91
CA TYR A 401 -41.86 -13.37 26.75
C TYR A 401 -41.14 -13.52 28.10
N ALA A 402 -39.81 -13.60 28.13
CA ALA A 402 -39.03 -13.66 29.37
C ALA A 402 -39.20 -12.42 30.26
N ARG A 403 -39.22 -11.21 29.67
CA ARG A 403 -39.50 -9.94 30.36
C ARG A 403 -40.90 -9.96 30.97
N ASP A 404 -41.90 -10.37 30.20
CA ASP A 404 -43.29 -10.30 30.60
C ASP A 404 -43.60 -11.36 31.68
N GLN A 405 -42.95 -12.54 31.61
CA GLN A 405 -42.91 -13.50 32.71
C GLN A 405 -42.17 -12.95 33.95
N CYS A 406 -41.08 -12.20 33.79
CA CYS A 406 -40.42 -11.53 34.93
C CYS A 406 -41.35 -10.51 35.59
N ASN A 407 -42.04 -9.67 34.81
CA ASN A 407 -42.98 -8.67 35.32
C ASN A 407 -44.18 -9.30 36.04
N ALA A 408 -44.63 -10.47 35.60
CA ALA A 408 -45.75 -11.20 36.22
C ALA A 408 -45.35 -11.97 37.50
N PHE A 409 -44.12 -12.50 37.57
CA PHE A 409 -43.71 -13.44 38.63
C PHE A 409 -42.55 -12.97 39.53
N ILE A 410 -42.01 -11.76 39.33
CA ILE A 410 -40.94 -11.19 40.15
C ILE A 410 -41.38 -9.82 40.68
N THR A 411 -41.81 -9.77 41.93
CA THR A 411 -42.21 -8.53 42.62
C THR A 411 -41.13 -8.04 43.59
N ASP A 412 -41.14 -6.76 43.94
CA ASP A 412 -40.11 -6.17 44.80
C ASP A 412 -40.07 -6.75 46.22
N GLY A 413 -41.20 -7.22 46.75
CA GLY A 413 -41.26 -7.86 48.08
C GLY A 413 -40.57 -9.23 48.18
N MET A 414 -40.25 -9.90 47.07
CA MET A 414 -39.61 -11.23 47.11
C MET A 414 -38.14 -11.16 47.57
N SER A 415 -37.70 -12.14 48.35
CA SER A 415 -36.31 -12.25 48.80
C SER A 415 -35.34 -12.53 47.65
N ALA A 416 -34.05 -12.28 47.88
CA ALA A 416 -33.00 -12.60 46.92
C ALA A 416 -32.90 -14.10 46.58
N ARG A 417 -33.49 -15.01 47.38
CA ARG A 417 -33.60 -16.44 47.06
C ARG A 417 -34.75 -16.67 46.09
N GLU A 418 -35.95 -16.23 46.44
CA GLU A 418 -37.16 -16.40 45.61
C GLU A 418 -37.00 -15.72 44.24
N LYS A 419 -36.40 -14.52 44.19
CA LYS A 419 -36.06 -13.83 42.93
C LYS A 419 -35.08 -14.63 42.04
N ARG A 420 -34.24 -15.50 42.60
CA ARG A 420 -33.38 -16.42 41.82
C ARG A 420 -34.14 -17.66 41.37
N ASP A 421 -34.96 -18.24 42.23
CA ASP A 421 -35.71 -19.46 41.92
C ASP A 421 -36.86 -19.19 40.94
N ALA A 422 -37.50 -18.02 41.01
CA ALA A 422 -38.41 -17.52 39.98
C ALA A 422 -37.72 -17.38 38.62
N ARG A 423 -36.56 -16.69 38.56
CA ARG A 423 -35.75 -16.57 37.32
C ARG A 423 -35.37 -17.94 36.75
N ARG A 424 -34.95 -18.89 37.59
CA ARG A 424 -34.63 -20.27 37.19
C ARG A 424 -35.82 -21.00 36.55
N ASN A 425 -37.03 -20.77 37.04
CA ASN A 425 -38.25 -21.33 36.49
C ASN A 425 -38.71 -20.60 35.21
N ILE A 426 -38.50 -19.29 35.12
CA ILE A 426 -38.72 -18.50 33.89
C ILE A 426 -37.75 -18.97 32.80
N ASP A 427 -36.44 -19.06 33.07
CA ASP A 427 -35.42 -19.58 32.15
C ASP A 427 -35.83 -20.97 31.59
N ARG A 428 -36.30 -21.88 32.45
CA ARG A 428 -36.80 -23.21 32.05
C ARG A 428 -38.06 -23.11 31.17
N THR A 429 -38.95 -22.17 31.46
CA THR A 429 -40.19 -21.96 30.69
C THR A 429 -39.90 -21.36 29.32
N VAL A 430 -39.02 -20.36 29.25
CA VAL A 430 -38.50 -19.78 28.00
C VAL A 430 -37.85 -20.86 27.14
N ALA A 431 -36.98 -21.70 27.72
CA ALA A 431 -36.32 -22.79 26.99
C ALA A 431 -37.30 -23.87 26.46
N ARG A 432 -38.46 -24.05 27.11
CA ARG A 432 -39.54 -24.94 26.64
C ARG A 432 -40.38 -24.30 25.54
N THR A 433 -40.71 -23.02 25.63
CA THR A 433 -41.52 -22.28 24.64
C THR A 433 -40.71 -21.92 23.39
N TYR A 434 -39.41 -21.61 23.56
CA TYR A 434 -38.49 -21.19 22.51
C TYR A 434 -37.24 -22.11 22.46
N PRO A 435 -37.41 -23.40 22.11
CA PRO A 435 -36.30 -24.37 22.10
C PRO A 435 -35.18 -23.94 21.15
N GLY A 436 -33.94 -23.98 21.66
CA GLY A 436 -32.72 -23.57 20.96
C GLY A 436 -32.35 -22.08 21.10
N ILE A 437 -33.16 -21.25 21.75
CA ILE A 437 -32.85 -19.83 21.96
C ILE A 437 -32.07 -19.61 23.27
N ASP A 438 -30.93 -18.92 23.20
CA ASP A 438 -30.16 -18.44 24.35
C ASP A 438 -30.27 -16.91 24.48
N LEU A 439 -30.98 -16.43 25.51
CA LEU A 439 -31.14 -14.99 25.78
C LEU A 439 -29.84 -14.29 26.23
N LYS A 440 -28.76 -15.03 26.50
CA LYS A 440 -27.42 -14.48 26.77
C LYS A 440 -26.57 -14.37 25.50
N ARG A 441 -27.00 -14.99 24.40
CA ARG A 441 -26.28 -15.05 23.11
C ARG A 441 -27.22 -14.71 21.95
N PRO A 442 -27.59 -13.42 21.78
CA PRO A 442 -28.37 -12.99 20.62
C PRO A 442 -27.65 -13.30 19.29
N PRO A 443 -28.42 -13.48 18.19
CA PRO A 443 -27.86 -13.71 16.86
C PRO A 443 -27.07 -12.50 16.37
N ARG A 444 -25.74 -12.64 16.32
CA ARG A 444 -24.82 -11.60 15.85
C ARG A 444 -24.00 -12.15 14.68
N LEU A 445 -24.23 -11.62 13.48
CA LEU A 445 -23.68 -12.11 12.22
C LEU A 445 -22.91 -11.01 11.49
N GLN A 446 -21.76 -11.35 10.93
CA GLN A 446 -21.01 -10.55 9.97
C GLN A 446 -21.06 -11.26 8.61
N LEU A 447 -21.45 -10.51 7.57
CA LEU A 447 -21.40 -10.92 6.17
C LEU A 447 -20.33 -10.09 5.46
N ALA A 448 -19.18 -10.73 5.20
CA ALA A 448 -18.16 -10.20 4.28
C ALA A 448 -18.55 -10.62 2.86
N ALA A 449 -19.19 -9.73 2.10
CA ALA A 449 -19.75 -10.03 0.80
C ALA A 449 -19.32 -8.99 -0.25
N ALA A 450 -18.78 -9.47 -1.37
CA ALA A 450 -18.12 -8.65 -2.38
C ALA A 450 -18.98 -7.46 -2.85
N ALA A 451 -18.35 -6.31 -3.10
CA ALA A 451 -19.08 -5.08 -3.33
C ALA A 451 -19.88 -5.13 -4.64
N GLY A 452 -21.10 -4.60 -4.59
CA GLY A 452 -22.04 -4.71 -5.72
C GLY A 452 -22.93 -5.97 -5.72
N LEU A 453 -22.69 -6.97 -4.85
CA LEU A 453 -23.58 -8.13 -4.63
C LEU A 453 -24.92 -7.76 -3.94
N GLY A 454 -25.38 -6.50 -4.03
CA GLY A 454 -26.68 -6.08 -3.50
C GLY A 454 -26.87 -6.13 -1.96
N LYS A 455 -25.81 -6.26 -1.15
CA LYS A 455 -25.85 -6.32 0.35
C LYS A 455 -27.01 -5.53 0.98
N SER A 456 -27.01 -4.21 0.79
CA SER A 456 -27.97 -3.30 1.43
C SER A 456 -29.36 -3.33 0.78
N SER A 457 -29.53 -3.92 -0.42
CA SER A 457 -30.86 -4.26 -0.99
C SER A 457 -31.43 -5.50 -0.34
N GLY A 458 -30.64 -6.58 -0.19
CA GLY A 458 -31.09 -7.78 0.50
C GLY A 458 -31.56 -7.52 1.93
N VAL A 459 -30.93 -6.59 2.66
CA VAL A 459 -31.39 -6.18 4.00
C VAL A 459 -32.75 -5.47 3.96
N ARG A 460 -33.05 -4.67 2.93
CA ARG A 460 -34.39 -4.09 2.72
C ARG A 460 -35.42 -5.18 2.41
N GLU A 461 -35.09 -6.07 1.48
CA GLU A 461 -35.94 -7.16 1.02
C GLU A 461 -36.27 -8.18 2.12
N ALA A 462 -35.31 -8.49 3.00
CA ALA A 462 -35.53 -9.34 4.18
C ALA A 462 -36.32 -8.60 5.28
N TYR A 463 -35.98 -7.34 5.59
CA TYR A 463 -36.73 -6.55 6.58
C TYR A 463 -38.21 -6.35 6.20
N LEU A 464 -38.53 -6.23 4.90
CA LEU A 464 -39.90 -6.14 4.41
C LEU A 464 -40.67 -7.47 4.45
N ARG A 465 -39.99 -8.62 4.54
CA ARG A 465 -40.62 -9.93 4.78
C ARG A 465 -40.91 -10.21 6.26
N HIS A 466 -40.34 -9.43 7.17
CA HIS A 466 -40.46 -9.60 8.63
C HIS A 466 -41.26 -8.46 9.30
N PRO A 467 -42.59 -8.37 9.11
CA PRO A 467 -43.40 -7.26 9.62
C PRO A 467 -43.46 -7.16 11.15
N LYS A 468 -43.14 -8.23 11.90
CA LYS A 468 -43.00 -8.14 13.36
C LYS A 468 -41.82 -7.26 13.79
N LEU A 469 -40.79 -7.16 12.95
CA LEU A 469 -39.63 -6.29 13.19
C LEU A 469 -39.95 -4.80 12.97
N TRP A 470 -41.05 -4.47 12.28
CA TRP A 470 -41.47 -3.06 12.08
C TRP A 470 -41.93 -2.42 13.40
N ASN A 471 -42.37 -3.23 14.37
CA ASN A 471 -42.72 -2.82 15.72
C ASN A 471 -41.52 -2.86 16.70
N ARG A 472 -40.29 -2.78 16.19
CA ARG A 472 -39.03 -2.81 16.96
C ARG A 472 -38.21 -1.54 16.73
N GLN A 473 -37.31 -1.21 17.66
CA GLN A 473 -36.32 -0.16 17.46
C GLN A 473 -35.12 -0.71 16.68
N PHE A 474 -35.24 -0.75 15.35
CA PHE A 474 -34.17 -1.23 14.46
C PHE A 474 -33.27 -0.06 14.06
N HIS A 475 -31.99 -0.11 14.46
CA HIS A 475 -31.03 0.96 14.14
C HIS A 475 -30.06 0.53 13.02
N GLY A 476 -30.13 1.22 11.89
CA GLY A 476 -29.14 1.11 10.80
C GLY A 476 -28.04 2.16 10.95
N PHE A 477 -26.78 1.76 10.77
CA PHE A 477 -25.62 2.64 10.83
C PHE A 477 -24.84 2.58 9.51
N PHE A 478 -24.54 3.75 8.92
CA PHE A 478 -23.91 3.89 7.60
C PHE A 478 -22.69 4.82 7.64
N PRO A 479 -21.74 4.76 6.69
CA PRO A 479 -20.56 5.62 6.70
C PRO A 479 -20.89 7.10 6.44
N THR A 480 -21.98 7.39 5.69
CA THR A 480 -22.37 8.76 5.33
C THR A 480 -23.90 8.93 5.29
N VAL A 481 -24.38 10.17 5.44
CA VAL A 481 -25.80 10.50 5.27
C VAL A 481 -26.26 10.30 3.82
N ALA A 482 -25.36 10.41 2.83
CA ALA A 482 -25.67 10.11 1.44
C ALA A 482 -26.08 8.63 1.25
N LEU A 483 -25.31 7.70 1.82
CA LEU A 483 -25.65 6.27 1.85
C LEU A 483 -26.96 6.02 2.60
N ALA A 484 -27.10 6.59 3.80
CA ALA A 484 -28.31 6.43 4.61
C ALA A 484 -29.56 7.02 3.91
N ARG A 485 -29.45 8.13 3.18
CA ARG A 485 -30.55 8.69 2.37
C ARG A 485 -30.87 7.85 1.13
N GLY A 486 -29.85 7.28 0.48
CA GLY A 486 -30.06 6.30 -0.59
C GLY A 486 -30.85 5.08 -0.10
N PHE A 487 -30.52 4.59 1.09
CA PHE A 487 -31.28 3.53 1.77
C PHE A 487 -32.71 3.97 2.12
N GLU A 488 -32.87 5.18 2.67
CA GLU A 488 -34.17 5.76 3.03
C GLU A 488 -35.11 5.90 1.82
N SER A 489 -34.61 6.44 0.69
CA SER A 489 -35.39 6.57 -0.54
C SER A 489 -35.79 5.21 -1.07
N ALA A 490 -34.84 4.28 -1.21
CA ALA A 490 -35.11 2.92 -1.69
C ALA A 490 -36.15 2.19 -0.82
N MET A 491 -36.13 2.39 0.51
CA MET A 491 -37.19 1.90 1.39
C MET A 491 -38.55 2.54 1.09
N LYS A 492 -38.63 3.88 1.04
CA LYS A 492 -39.88 4.61 0.77
C LYS A 492 -40.49 4.27 -0.60
N ASP A 493 -39.64 4.00 -1.59
CA ASP A 493 -40.06 3.56 -2.92
C ASP A 493 -40.60 2.12 -2.91
N LEU A 494 -39.93 1.19 -2.20
CA LEU A 494 -40.41 -0.19 -2.02
C LEU A 494 -41.71 -0.27 -1.21
N THR A 495 -41.88 0.58 -0.20
CA THR A 495 -43.08 0.59 0.67
C THR A 495 -44.23 1.44 0.14
N ARG A 496 -44.08 2.10 -1.02
CA ARG A 496 -45.03 3.13 -1.52
C ARG A 496 -46.49 2.65 -1.59
N ASN A 497 -46.68 1.36 -1.92
CA ASN A 497 -47.99 0.73 -2.07
C ASN A 497 -48.26 -0.36 -0.99
N VAL A 498 -47.48 -0.37 0.11
CA VAL A 498 -47.58 -1.36 1.18
C VAL A 498 -48.28 -0.74 2.38
N TRP A 499 -49.34 -1.38 2.90
CA TRP A 499 -50.06 -0.91 4.08
C TRP A 499 -50.34 -2.04 5.10
N PRO A 500 -50.01 -1.86 6.40
CA PRO A 500 -49.19 -0.77 6.95
C PRO A 500 -47.76 -0.78 6.38
N ALA A 501 -47.08 0.37 6.40
CA ALA A 501 -45.67 0.47 6.04
C ALA A 501 -44.80 0.58 7.31
N PRO A 502 -43.56 0.07 7.32
CA PRO A 502 -42.61 0.37 8.39
C PRO A 502 -42.29 1.87 8.42
N LEU A 503 -42.19 2.44 9.62
CA LEU A 503 -41.58 3.75 9.81
C LEU A 503 -40.09 3.67 9.41
N VAL A 504 -39.62 4.62 8.60
CA VAL A 504 -38.21 4.77 8.24
C VAL A 504 -37.80 6.24 8.38
N VAL A 505 -36.78 6.51 9.19
CA VAL A 505 -36.36 7.89 9.54
C VAL A 505 -34.84 8.04 9.45
N LEU A 506 -34.38 9.05 8.70
CA LEU A 506 -32.98 9.45 8.61
C LEU A 506 -32.60 10.51 9.66
N HIS A 507 -31.74 10.15 10.60
CA HIS A 507 -31.27 11.05 11.67
C HIS A 507 -30.08 11.89 11.21
N ARG A 508 -30.36 13.11 10.73
CA ARG A 508 -29.34 14.05 10.23
C ARG A 508 -28.59 14.78 11.36
N GLY A 509 -27.28 14.97 11.18
CA GLY A 509 -26.44 15.78 12.07
C GLY A 509 -26.71 17.29 11.99
N ARG A 510 -26.21 18.07 12.95
CA ARG A 510 -26.54 19.51 13.10
C ARG A 510 -26.10 20.38 11.92
N ASP A 511 -24.86 20.18 11.47
CA ASP A 511 -24.21 20.88 10.37
C ASP A 511 -24.23 20.09 9.06
N HIS A 512 -25.01 19.00 9.00
CA HIS A 512 -25.06 18.15 7.82
C HIS A 512 -25.69 18.91 6.64
N GLU A 513 -25.07 18.84 5.46
CA GLU A 513 -25.47 19.61 4.27
C GLU A 513 -25.48 21.15 4.45
N ALA A 514 -24.84 21.69 5.49
CA ALA A 514 -24.64 23.13 5.65
C ALA A 514 -23.88 23.77 4.47
N GLU A 515 -23.02 23.00 3.80
CA GLU A 515 -22.28 23.36 2.58
C GLU A 515 -23.21 23.77 1.43
N ILE A 516 -24.44 23.24 1.39
CA ILE A 516 -25.48 23.52 0.39
C ILE A 516 -26.69 24.23 1.01
N GLY A 517 -26.52 24.85 2.19
CA GLY A 517 -27.56 25.59 2.91
C GLY A 517 -28.62 24.73 3.64
N ASN A 518 -28.61 23.40 3.49
CA ASN A 518 -29.66 22.49 3.99
C ASN A 518 -29.37 21.94 5.40
N ALA A 519 -28.90 22.79 6.31
CA ALA A 519 -28.49 22.42 7.67
C ALA A 519 -29.69 22.19 8.61
N PRO A 520 -29.86 21.00 9.23
CA PRO A 520 -30.95 20.72 10.18
C PRO A 520 -30.96 21.57 11.47
N CYS A 521 -29.92 22.36 11.70
CA CYS A 521 -29.81 23.28 12.83
C CYS A 521 -29.38 24.68 12.36
N VAL A 522 -30.21 25.69 12.63
CA VAL A 522 -29.88 27.11 12.35
C VAL A 522 -28.53 27.48 12.98
N ARG A 523 -28.31 27.08 14.24
CA ARG A 523 -27.10 27.37 15.04
C ARG A 523 -25.91 26.42 14.75
N HIS A 524 -25.86 25.79 13.57
CA HIS A 524 -24.85 24.78 13.25
C HIS A 524 -23.40 25.29 13.35
N ARG A 525 -23.14 26.56 13.01
CA ARG A 525 -21.79 27.16 13.03
C ARG A 525 -21.23 27.19 14.46
N THR A 526 -22.01 27.71 15.39
CA THR A 526 -21.74 27.72 16.83
C THR A 526 -21.56 26.31 17.38
N ALA A 527 -22.44 25.38 16.98
CA ALA A 527 -22.35 23.98 17.40
C ALA A 527 -21.06 23.30 16.92
N ARG A 528 -20.57 23.65 15.72
CA ARG A 528 -19.30 23.17 15.17
C ARG A 528 -18.08 23.72 15.93
N LYS A 529 -18.12 24.99 16.35
CA LYS A 529 -17.07 25.60 17.21
C LYS A 529 -17.06 25.07 18.65
N LEU A 530 -18.21 24.60 19.14
CA LEU A 530 -18.39 24.06 20.50
C LEU A 530 -18.13 22.54 20.60
N ALA A 531 -18.22 21.82 19.47
CA ALA A 531 -17.92 20.39 19.40
C ALA A 531 -16.51 20.08 19.93
N GLY A 532 -16.38 19.04 20.74
CA GLY A 532 -15.12 18.66 21.39
C GLY A 532 -14.69 19.53 22.57
N LYS A 533 -15.29 20.71 22.79
CA LYS A 533 -14.99 21.60 23.93
C LYS A 533 -15.86 21.37 25.15
N VAL A 534 -17.09 20.86 24.97
CA VAL A 534 -18.05 20.60 26.06
C VAL A 534 -18.44 19.12 26.12
N PRO A 535 -18.80 18.57 27.31
CA PRO A 535 -19.25 17.18 27.44
C PRO A 535 -20.52 16.84 26.65
N SER A 536 -21.38 17.83 26.38
CA SER A 536 -22.61 17.66 25.61
C SER A 536 -23.01 18.95 24.91
N VAL A 537 -22.85 18.99 23.57
CA VAL A 537 -23.33 20.11 22.75
C VAL A 537 -24.86 20.25 22.84
N PHE A 538 -25.59 19.15 23.05
CA PHE A 538 -27.04 19.19 23.30
C PHE A 538 -27.37 19.93 24.61
N SER A 539 -26.65 19.63 25.69
CA SER A 539 -26.88 20.23 27.02
C SER A 539 -26.32 21.65 27.16
N ALA A 540 -25.51 22.09 26.20
CA ALA A 540 -25.00 23.47 26.10
C ALA A 540 -25.83 24.35 25.16
N MET A 541 -26.43 23.79 24.10
CA MET A 541 -27.08 24.57 23.03
C MET A 541 -28.52 24.20 22.69
N CYS A 542 -29.10 23.14 23.26
CA CYS A 542 -30.47 22.71 22.92
C CYS A 542 -31.41 22.71 24.10
N MET A 543 -31.07 22.03 25.20
CA MET A 543 -31.93 21.90 26.37
C MET A 543 -31.12 21.57 27.62
N ARG A 544 -31.38 22.29 28.72
CA ARG A 544 -30.85 21.99 30.07
C ARG A 544 -31.89 22.36 31.11
N GLY A 545 -32.45 21.37 31.79
CA GLY A 545 -33.71 21.55 32.51
C GLY A 545 -34.74 22.18 31.57
N ASP A 546 -35.47 23.16 32.07
CA ASP A 546 -36.48 23.90 31.30
C ASP A 546 -35.90 24.93 30.31
N THR A 547 -34.59 25.19 30.36
CA THR A 547 -33.94 26.16 29.46
C THR A 547 -33.68 25.54 28.09
N ILE A 548 -34.39 26.01 27.08
CA ILE A 548 -34.31 25.55 25.68
C ILE A 548 -33.69 26.59 24.73
N CYS A 549 -33.22 26.12 23.58
CA CYS A 549 -32.79 26.96 22.47
C CYS A 549 -33.95 27.78 21.89
N PRO A 550 -33.75 29.06 21.51
CA PRO A 550 -34.78 29.88 20.86
C PRO A 550 -35.40 29.26 19.59
N HIS A 551 -34.64 28.42 18.87
CA HIS A 551 -35.13 27.74 17.67
C HIS A 551 -35.67 26.31 17.92
N PHE A 552 -35.73 25.83 19.16
CA PHE A 552 -35.93 24.40 19.50
C PHE A 552 -37.18 23.81 18.82
N LYS A 553 -38.34 24.48 18.92
CA LYS A 553 -39.63 24.03 18.37
C LYS A 553 -39.67 23.92 16.82
N GLY A 554 -38.76 24.60 16.12
CA GLY A 554 -38.64 24.58 14.66
C GLY A 554 -37.34 23.95 14.14
N CYS A 555 -36.52 23.37 15.02
CA CYS A 555 -35.21 22.84 14.64
C CYS A 555 -35.39 21.42 14.08
N GLU A 556 -35.15 21.20 12.78
CA GLU A 556 -35.30 19.88 12.15
C GLU A 556 -34.46 18.80 12.86
N TYR A 557 -33.24 19.11 13.28
CA TYR A 557 -32.43 18.23 14.12
C TYR A 557 -33.18 17.73 15.37
N ILE A 558 -33.94 18.60 16.04
CA ILE A 558 -34.75 18.22 17.21
C ILE A 558 -35.94 17.37 16.77
N ASN A 559 -36.64 17.77 15.72
CA ASN A 559 -37.83 17.05 15.21
C ASN A 559 -37.50 15.61 14.79
N ASN A 560 -36.32 15.37 14.19
CA ASN A 560 -35.85 14.02 13.86
C ASN A 560 -35.76 13.13 15.12
N TYR A 561 -35.22 13.65 16.23
CA TYR A 561 -35.12 12.93 17.51
C TYR A 561 -36.42 12.95 18.36
N LEU A 562 -37.46 13.68 17.95
CA LEU A 562 -38.81 13.57 18.50
C LEU A 562 -39.63 12.46 17.82
N ASN A 563 -39.25 12.02 16.62
CA ASN A 563 -39.87 10.88 15.95
C ASN A 563 -39.33 9.56 16.52
N GLN A 564 -39.84 9.16 17.68
CA GLN A 564 -39.39 8.00 18.47
C GLN A 564 -40.22 6.72 18.25
N GLY A 565 -41.07 6.70 17.20
CA GLY A 565 -41.87 5.52 16.87
C GLY A 565 -41.02 4.28 16.60
N ALA A 566 -41.62 3.09 16.74
CA ALA A 566 -40.97 1.85 16.36
C ALA A 566 -40.82 1.77 14.83
N GLY A 567 -39.72 1.19 14.35
CA GLY A 567 -39.34 1.11 12.95
C GLY A 567 -37.84 1.18 12.74
N LEU A 568 -37.43 1.55 11.52
CA LEU A 568 -36.05 1.59 11.07
C LEU A 568 -35.48 3.02 11.12
N HIS A 569 -34.62 3.26 12.10
CA HIS A 569 -33.92 4.54 12.28
C HIS A 569 -32.51 4.46 11.72
N LEU A 570 -32.19 5.35 10.78
CA LEU A 570 -30.95 5.36 10.01
C LEU A 570 -30.01 6.45 10.55
N PHE A 571 -28.79 6.08 10.95
CA PHE A 571 -27.77 6.94 11.53
C PHE A 571 -26.46 6.85 10.74
N VAL A 572 -25.55 7.82 10.90
CA VAL A 572 -24.14 7.65 10.51
C VAL A 572 -23.29 7.01 11.61
N HIS A 573 -22.21 6.34 11.24
CA HIS A 573 -21.28 5.60 12.12
C HIS A 573 -20.87 6.36 13.38
N ASP A 574 -20.74 7.69 13.34
CA ASP A 574 -20.40 8.51 14.53
C ASP A 574 -21.37 8.26 15.71
N HIS A 575 -22.64 7.97 15.42
CA HIS A 575 -23.67 7.66 16.40
C HIS A 575 -23.47 6.30 17.10
N LEU A 576 -22.50 5.48 16.69
CA LEU A 576 -22.12 4.26 17.41
C LEU A 576 -21.56 4.58 18.80
N THR A 577 -20.79 5.68 18.93
CA THR A 577 -20.11 6.07 20.19
C THR A 577 -20.86 7.14 21.00
N LEU A 578 -21.70 7.93 20.34
CA LEU A 578 -22.45 9.04 20.91
C LEU A 578 -23.72 8.58 21.64
N GLY A 579 -24.14 9.36 22.64
CA GLY A 579 -25.47 9.23 23.23
C GLY A 579 -26.51 9.94 22.37
N LYS A 580 -27.68 9.34 22.19
CA LYS A 580 -28.82 10.00 21.52
C LYS A 580 -29.51 10.98 22.50
N PRO A 581 -29.98 12.15 22.03
CA PRO A 581 -30.66 13.12 22.87
C PRO A 581 -32.11 12.72 23.19
N LEU A 582 -32.81 13.54 24.00
CA LEU A 582 -34.28 13.46 24.21
C LEU A 582 -34.81 12.09 24.69
N GLY A 583 -33.98 11.31 25.39
CA GLY A 583 -34.36 9.96 25.85
C GLY A 583 -34.60 8.95 24.72
N PHE A 584 -34.15 9.26 23.49
CA PHE A 584 -34.45 8.47 22.30
C PHE A 584 -34.13 6.98 22.52
N PRO A 585 -35.02 6.05 22.12
CA PRO A 585 -34.91 4.63 22.43
C PRO A 585 -33.55 3.98 22.11
N THR A 586 -33.22 2.95 22.90
CA THR A 586 -32.13 2.02 22.59
C THR A 586 -32.54 1.05 21.49
N ALA A 587 -31.57 0.56 20.70
CA ALA A 587 -31.82 -0.48 19.70
C ALA A 587 -32.41 -1.75 20.36
N ASP A 588 -33.47 -2.29 19.76
CA ASP A 588 -33.86 -3.70 19.93
C ASP A 588 -32.92 -4.62 19.16
N LEU A 589 -32.52 -4.18 17.96
CA LEU A 589 -31.63 -4.84 17.01
C LEU A 589 -30.92 -3.79 16.13
N ALA A 590 -29.78 -4.12 15.55
CA ALA A 590 -29.01 -3.18 14.73
C ALA A 590 -28.41 -3.81 13.47
N VAL A 591 -28.18 -2.97 12.45
CA VAL A 591 -27.39 -3.28 11.24
C VAL A 591 -26.32 -2.22 11.02
N ILE A 592 -25.11 -2.63 10.63
CA ILE A 592 -23.98 -1.75 10.29
C ILE A 592 -23.57 -2.06 8.84
N ASP A 593 -23.52 -1.04 7.98
CA ASP A 593 -23.25 -1.11 6.54
C ASP A 593 -21.85 -0.52 6.23
N GLU A 594 -20.99 -1.32 5.59
CA GLU A 594 -19.54 -1.09 5.37
C GLU A 594 -18.71 -0.89 6.67
N ASP A 595 -17.37 -0.76 6.56
CA ASP A 595 -16.49 -0.66 7.74
C ASP A 595 -16.80 0.56 8.64
N SER A 596 -16.84 0.30 9.95
CA SER A 596 -17.02 1.29 11.02
C SER A 596 -15.82 1.37 11.97
N THR A 597 -14.76 0.57 11.75
CA THR A 597 -13.59 0.45 12.63
C THR A 597 -12.98 1.80 12.93
N GLN A 598 -12.68 2.61 11.91
CA GLN A 598 -12.03 3.93 12.09
C GLN A 598 -12.82 4.86 13.01
N THR A 599 -14.15 4.88 12.92
CA THR A 599 -15.04 5.70 13.77
C THR A 599 -15.08 5.23 15.22
N LEU A 600 -14.71 3.98 15.49
CA LEU A 600 -14.55 3.45 16.85
C LEU A 600 -13.14 3.68 17.40
N LEU A 601 -12.13 4.04 16.59
CA LEU A 601 -10.79 4.35 17.06
C LEU A 601 -10.71 5.77 17.61
N THR A 602 -9.89 5.94 18.66
CA THR A 602 -9.68 7.22 19.33
C THR A 602 -8.22 7.37 19.73
N SER A 603 -7.64 8.52 19.40
CA SER A 603 -6.27 8.90 19.75
C SER A 603 -6.26 10.23 20.52
N ALA A 604 -5.24 10.42 21.35
CA ALA A 604 -4.95 11.69 22.01
C ALA A 604 -3.45 11.81 22.27
N THR A 605 -2.93 13.03 22.29
CA THR A 605 -1.52 13.34 22.58
C THR A 605 -1.45 14.36 23.70
N VAL A 606 -0.49 14.21 24.60
CA VAL A 606 -0.21 15.19 25.67
C VAL A 606 1.27 15.13 26.06
N GLY A 607 1.88 16.28 26.39
CA GLY A 607 3.27 16.33 26.86
C GLY A 607 3.48 15.50 28.11
N ALA A 608 4.52 14.67 28.13
CA ALA A 608 4.78 13.75 29.24
C ALA A 608 5.07 14.49 30.56
N ALA A 609 5.67 15.69 30.48
CA ALA A 609 6.00 16.54 31.62
C ALA A 609 4.81 16.82 32.56
N LEU A 610 3.57 16.90 32.04
CA LEU A 610 2.37 17.16 32.83
C LEU A 610 2.13 16.11 33.93
N LEU A 611 2.68 14.89 33.80
CA LEU A 611 2.66 13.89 34.87
C LEU A 611 3.34 14.36 36.16
N ALA A 612 4.29 15.30 36.10
CA ALA A 612 4.98 15.83 37.26
C ALA A 612 4.44 17.20 37.72
N GLU A 613 3.42 17.75 37.05
CA GLU A 613 2.87 19.07 37.36
C GLU A 613 1.67 18.96 38.33
N PRO A 614 1.70 19.59 39.52
CA PRO A 614 0.57 19.56 40.47
C PRO A 614 -0.74 20.03 39.85
N ALA A 615 -0.71 21.04 38.97
CA ALA A 615 -1.89 21.59 38.29
C ALA A 615 -2.69 20.56 37.46
N THR A 616 -2.06 19.46 37.03
CA THR A 616 -2.71 18.33 36.33
C THR A 616 -3.73 17.61 37.22
N TYR A 617 -3.58 17.69 38.54
CA TYR A 617 -4.29 16.89 39.54
C TYR A 617 -5.36 17.69 40.31
N GLN A 618 -6.24 18.38 39.58
CA GLN A 618 -7.27 19.26 40.15
C GLN A 618 -8.14 18.62 41.26
N ASN A 619 -8.50 17.34 41.15
CA ASN A 619 -9.32 16.64 42.16
C ASN A 619 -8.53 16.27 43.42
N ALA A 620 -7.19 16.25 43.38
CA ALA A 620 -6.34 16.15 44.58
C ALA A 620 -6.27 17.48 45.36
N ALA A 621 -6.52 18.62 44.72
CA ALA A 621 -6.55 19.91 45.42
C ALA A 621 -7.70 19.98 46.45
N LEU A 622 -8.82 19.29 46.19
CA LEU A 622 -9.95 19.18 47.13
C LEU A 622 -9.64 18.36 48.39
N THR A 623 -8.59 17.53 48.35
CA THR A 623 -8.12 16.71 49.49
C THR A 623 -6.78 17.18 50.07
N ASN A 624 -6.16 18.22 49.48
CA ASN A 624 -4.79 18.67 49.73
C ASN A 624 -3.70 17.62 49.39
N GLU A 625 -4.01 16.62 48.56
CA GLU A 625 -3.09 15.54 48.14
C GLU A 625 -2.29 15.88 46.86
N GLN A 626 -2.28 17.15 46.44
CA GLN A 626 -1.88 17.54 45.07
C GLN A 626 -0.39 17.35 44.77
N ASP A 627 0.49 17.59 45.76
CA ASP A 627 1.93 17.33 45.61
C ASP A 627 2.27 15.83 45.69
N ASP A 628 1.52 15.04 46.48
CA ASP A 628 1.64 13.57 46.48
C ASP A 628 1.21 12.97 45.13
N ALA A 629 0.16 13.52 44.52
CA ALA A 629 -0.26 13.18 43.16
C ALA A 629 0.84 13.51 42.13
N ALA A 630 1.44 14.71 42.22
CA ALA A 630 2.56 15.11 41.37
C ALA A 630 3.81 14.24 41.58
N ALA A 631 4.15 13.87 42.81
CA ALA A 631 5.28 12.98 43.12
C ALA A 631 5.04 11.54 42.60
N LEU A 632 3.81 11.03 42.70
CA LEU A 632 3.44 9.73 42.14
C LEU A 632 3.45 9.74 40.60
N GLY A 633 3.00 10.84 39.98
CA GLY A 633 3.07 11.03 38.54
C GLY A 633 4.50 11.26 38.03
N ALA A 634 5.36 11.96 38.78
CA ALA A 634 6.79 12.09 38.48
C ALA A 634 7.52 10.73 38.49
N ARG A 635 7.18 9.83 39.43
CA ARG A 635 7.67 8.44 39.40
C ARG A 635 7.22 7.69 38.14
N LEU A 636 5.99 7.90 37.69
CA LEU A 636 5.48 7.33 36.45
C LEU A 636 6.18 7.92 35.21
N LEU A 637 6.48 9.22 35.23
CA LEU A 637 7.24 9.89 34.17
C LEU A 637 8.66 9.31 34.04
N VAL A 638 9.37 9.14 35.15
CA VAL A 638 10.71 8.50 35.17
C VAL A 638 10.66 7.05 34.66
N ALA A 639 9.63 6.29 35.01
CA ALA A 639 9.43 4.95 34.47
C ALA A 639 9.26 4.97 32.94
N ILE A 640 8.41 5.87 32.41
CA ILE A 640 8.11 5.95 30.97
C ILE A 640 9.30 6.49 30.16
N THR A 641 10.09 7.43 30.69
CA THR A 641 11.25 8.02 29.98
C THR A 641 12.53 7.18 30.09
N SER A 642 12.53 6.10 30.86
CA SER A 642 13.68 5.19 31.05
C SER A 642 14.22 4.53 29.78
N GLY A 643 13.43 4.48 28.70
CA GLY A 643 13.76 3.78 27.45
C GLY A 643 13.53 2.26 27.49
N ALA A 644 13.20 1.70 28.65
CA ALA A 644 12.81 0.29 28.80
C ALA A 644 11.36 0.04 28.34
N PRO A 645 10.95 -1.23 28.10
CA PRO A 645 9.56 -1.57 27.79
C PRO A 645 8.58 -1.02 28.83
N LEU A 646 7.56 -0.29 28.36
CA LEU A 646 6.82 0.66 29.18
C LEU A 646 6.06 0.04 30.37
N LEU A 647 5.55 -1.20 30.26
CA LEU A 647 4.92 -1.89 31.38
C LEU A 647 5.94 -2.53 32.33
N ALA A 648 7.08 -3.02 31.83
CA ALA A 648 8.17 -3.49 32.70
C ALA A 648 8.70 -2.35 33.57
N ALA A 649 9.02 -1.20 32.97
CA ALA A 649 9.52 -0.03 33.70
C ALA A 649 8.56 0.45 34.80
N ILE A 650 7.24 0.35 34.59
CA ILE A 650 6.21 0.65 35.61
C ILE A 650 6.25 -0.36 36.77
N ARG A 651 6.47 -1.66 36.49
CA ARG A 651 6.64 -2.70 37.52
C ARG A 651 7.93 -2.48 38.31
N ASP A 652 9.04 -2.19 37.63
CA ASP A 652 10.36 -1.94 38.23
C ASP A 652 10.35 -0.68 39.11
N ALA A 653 9.65 0.37 38.68
CA ALA A 653 9.37 1.56 39.48
C ALA A 653 8.43 1.32 40.68
N LYS A 654 7.99 0.07 40.91
CA LYS A 654 7.08 -0.37 41.97
C LYS A 654 5.77 0.43 41.98
N LEU A 655 5.21 0.65 40.80
CA LEU A 655 3.89 1.24 40.59
C LEU A 655 2.86 0.14 40.31
N ASN A 656 1.76 0.14 41.07
CA ASN A 656 0.71 -0.86 40.93
C ASN A 656 -0.61 -0.24 40.41
N LYS A 657 -1.53 -1.11 39.98
CA LYS A 657 -2.83 -0.69 39.42
C LYS A 657 -3.63 0.25 40.33
N LYS A 658 -3.66 0.03 41.66
CA LYS A 658 -4.41 0.87 42.61
C LYS A 658 -3.83 2.29 42.68
N GLN A 659 -2.51 2.44 42.58
CA GLN A 659 -1.85 3.73 42.50
C GLN A 659 -2.22 4.47 41.20
N LEU A 660 -2.15 3.79 40.05
CA LEU A 660 -2.51 4.39 38.75
C LEU A 660 -4.01 4.72 38.66
N ASP A 661 -4.90 3.84 39.12
CA ASP A 661 -6.35 4.10 39.23
C ASP A 661 -6.69 5.27 40.18
N THR A 662 -5.79 5.61 41.12
CA THR A 662 -5.95 6.76 42.02
C THR A 662 -5.40 8.04 41.39
N LEU A 663 -4.18 7.97 40.84
CA LEU A 663 -3.55 9.05 40.09
C LEU A 663 -4.47 9.56 38.96
N ALA A 664 -5.17 8.67 38.26
CA ALA A 664 -6.11 9.06 37.22
C ALA A 664 -7.39 9.74 37.73
N ARG A 665 -7.91 9.37 38.92
CA ARG A 665 -9.08 10.05 39.52
C ARG A 665 -8.72 11.46 39.99
N TRP A 666 -7.50 11.66 40.47
CA TRP A 666 -6.99 12.98 40.84
C TRP A 666 -6.90 13.95 39.64
N THR A 667 -6.81 13.46 38.40
CA THR A 667 -6.83 14.31 37.17
C THR A 667 -8.22 14.73 36.69
N GLU A 668 -9.29 14.31 37.37
CA GLU A 668 -10.65 14.72 36.99
C GLU A 668 -10.81 16.23 37.24
N PRO A 669 -11.36 17.02 36.28
CA PRO A 669 -11.46 18.46 36.43
C PRO A 669 -12.48 18.83 37.50
N THR A 670 -12.13 19.77 38.37
CA THR A 670 -13.00 20.27 39.46
C THR A 670 -13.63 21.61 39.14
N GLU A 671 -12.96 22.44 38.32
CA GLU A 671 -13.53 23.68 37.82
C GLU A 671 -14.67 23.40 36.85
N MET A 672 -15.87 23.88 37.18
CA MET A 672 -16.94 23.97 36.18
C MET A 672 -16.54 25.02 35.14
N GLY A 673 -16.37 24.58 33.90
CA GLY A 673 -16.10 25.48 32.76
C GLY A 673 -17.18 26.55 32.58
N PRO A 674 -16.93 27.59 31.77
CA PRO A 674 -17.83 28.73 31.60
C PRO A 674 -19.25 28.27 31.27
N ASP A 675 -20.24 28.81 31.98
CA ASP A 675 -21.62 28.34 31.85
C ASP A 675 -22.24 28.74 30.50
N ILE A 676 -22.22 27.79 29.56
CA ILE A 676 -22.83 27.92 28.24
C ILE A 676 -24.26 27.37 28.31
N SER A 677 -25.23 28.28 28.30
CA SER A 677 -26.67 27.96 28.39
C SER A 677 -27.36 27.99 27.01
N PRO A 678 -28.34 27.12 26.72
CA PRO A 678 -29.07 27.10 25.45
C PRO A 678 -29.73 28.43 25.04
N ALA A 679 -30.07 29.28 26.02
CA ALA A 679 -30.67 30.60 25.80
C ALA A 679 -29.67 31.69 25.36
N MET A 680 -28.35 31.46 25.51
CA MET A 680 -27.34 32.44 25.11
C MET A 680 -27.32 32.68 23.59
N SER A 681 -27.01 33.91 23.18
CA SER A 681 -26.78 34.25 21.77
C SER A 681 -25.56 33.53 21.21
N ASP A 682 -25.51 33.34 19.88
CA ASP A 682 -24.40 32.62 19.24
C ASP A 682 -23.05 33.29 19.53
N LYS A 683 -22.96 34.62 19.42
CA LYS A 683 -21.74 35.37 19.78
C LYS A 683 -21.27 35.09 21.21
N ALA A 684 -22.18 35.08 22.19
CA ALA A 684 -21.82 34.81 23.58
C ALA A 684 -21.38 33.36 23.82
N ILE A 685 -21.96 32.38 23.11
CA ILE A 685 -21.49 30.99 23.15
C ILE A 685 -20.10 30.85 22.50
N GLU A 686 -19.84 31.55 21.40
CA GLU A 686 -18.53 31.53 20.75
C GLU A 686 -17.44 32.15 21.63
N GLU A 687 -17.69 33.33 22.22
CA GLU A 687 -16.80 34.00 23.17
C GLU A 687 -16.56 33.19 24.46
N ALA A 688 -17.54 32.42 24.91
CA ALA A 688 -17.37 31.47 26.01
C ALA A 688 -16.55 30.24 25.58
N ALA A 689 -16.79 29.71 24.37
CA ALA A 689 -16.09 28.57 23.82
C ALA A 689 -14.61 28.86 23.51
N GLU A 690 -14.23 30.10 23.24
CA GLU A 690 -12.82 30.51 23.11
C GLU A 690 -12.08 30.52 24.46
N LYS A 691 -12.80 30.72 25.58
CA LYS A 691 -12.25 30.66 26.94
C LYS A 691 -12.10 29.23 27.46
N ILE A 692 -12.80 28.25 26.87
CA ILE A 692 -12.60 26.83 27.18
C ILE A 692 -11.25 26.34 26.63
N LYS A 693 -10.28 26.20 27.54
CA LYS A 693 -9.05 25.45 27.30
C LYS A 693 -9.32 23.94 27.54
N PRO A 694 -8.82 23.03 26.69
CA PRO A 694 -8.91 21.59 26.97
C PRO A 694 -8.17 21.26 28.27
N HIS A 695 -8.83 20.60 29.23
CA HIS A 695 -8.17 20.16 30.46
C HIS A 695 -7.20 19.02 30.14
N GLN A 696 -5.90 19.34 30.01
CA GLN A 696 -4.89 18.37 29.63
C GLN A 696 -4.76 17.22 30.65
N GLY A 697 -5.06 17.49 31.93
CA GLY A 697 -5.20 16.46 32.95
C GLY A 697 -6.23 15.38 32.59
N GLU A 698 -7.33 15.71 31.91
CA GLU A 698 -8.32 14.70 31.52
C GLU A 698 -7.73 13.70 30.49
N ILE A 699 -6.82 14.17 29.62
CA ILE A 699 -6.06 13.32 28.69
C ILE A 699 -5.04 12.47 29.45
N VAL A 700 -4.30 13.07 30.40
CA VAL A 700 -3.39 12.34 31.30
C VAL A 700 -4.15 11.23 32.04
N GLY A 701 -5.31 11.52 32.63
CA GLY A 701 -6.17 10.54 33.29
C GLY A 701 -6.66 9.42 32.38
N ARG A 702 -6.95 9.71 31.09
CA ARG A 702 -7.28 8.67 30.09
C ARG A 702 -6.08 7.76 29.81
N ILE A 703 -4.87 8.32 29.72
CA ILE A 703 -3.61 7.58 29.54
C ILE A 703 -3.27 6.73 30.76
N VAL A 704 -3.30 7.31 31.97
CA VAL A 704 -3.02 6.60 33.22
C VAL A 704 -4.03 5.46 33.46
N ARG A 705 -5.32 5.66 33.16
CA ARG A 705 -6.33 4.57 33.17
C ARG A 705 -6.01 3.46 32.17
N GLN A 706 -5.48 3.80 30.98
CA GLN A 706 -5.08 2.80 29.99
C GLN A 706 -3.86 2.00 30.46
N LEU A 707 -2.86 2.65 31.07
CA LEU A 707 -1.72 1.98 31.71
C LEU A 707 -2.16 1.08 32.87
N ALA A 708 -3.04 1.56 33.76
CA ALA A 708 -3.59 0.79 34.87
C ALA A 708 -4.37 -0.45 34.41
N ARG A 709 -5.06 -0.34 33.26
CA ARG A 709 -5.77 -1.44 32.58
C ARG A 709 -4.82 -2.43 31.91
N GLU A 710 -3.70 -1.98 31.34
CA GLU A 710 -2.76 -2.86 30.63
C GLU A 710 -1.76 -3.56 31.55
N LEU A 711 -1.40 -2.96 32.68
CA LEU A 711 -0.44 -3.51 33.65
C LEU A 711 -0.76 -4.92 34.17
N ARG A 712 -2.04 -5.34 34.08
CA ARG A 712 -2.56 -6.68 34.42
C ARG A 712 -2.10 -7.80 33.48
N HIS A 713 -1.68 -7.47 32.26
CA HIS A 713 -1.27 -8.45 31.26
C HIS A 713 0.21 -8.82 31.46
N PRO A 714 0.64 -10.04 31.08
CA PRO A 714 2.01 -10.50 31.35
C PRO A 714 3.08 -9.79 30.48
N ARG A 715 2.69 -9.15 29.37
CA ARG A 715 3.62 -8.47 28.44
C ARG A 715 4.27 -7.22 29.04
N ASP A 716 5.44 -6.89 28.52
CA ASP A 716 6.26 -5.74 28.97
C ASP A 716 6.06 -4.46 28.17
N ILE A 717 5.50 -4.55 26.96
CA ILE A 717 5.15 -3.40 26.13
C ILE A 717 3.71 -2.96 26.36
N ALA A 718 3.48 -1.65 26.41
CA ALA A 718 2.14 -1.06 26.32
C ALA A 718 1.72 -0.95 24.85
N HIS A 719 0.47 -1.30 24.56
CA HIS A 719 -0.16 -1.17 23.24
C HIS A 719 -0.95 0.14 23.16
N GLY A 720 -1.82 0.40 24.13
CA GLY A 720 -2.69 1.56 24.12
C GLY A 720 -2.02 2.86 24.53
N VAL A 721 -0.75 2.83 24.92
CA VAL A 721 0.08 4.00 25.19
C VAL A 721 1.46 3.84 24.55
N SER A 722 2.01 4.93 24.01
CA SER A 722 3.40 5.01 23.53
C SER A 722 3.99 6.39 23.83
N TYR A 723 5.24 6.42 24.31
CA TYR A 723 6.02 7.65 24.47
C TYR A 723 6.88 7.91 23.22
N ARG A 724 6.96 9.15 22.76
CA ARG A 724 7.81 9.59 21.64
C ARG A 724 8.05 11.11 21.71
N ASP A 725 9.26 11.56 21.44
CA ASP A 725 9.64 12.98 21.25
C ASP A 725 9.21 13.96 22.36
N GLY A 726 9.00 13.46 23.60
CA GLY A 726 8.52 14.23 24.75
C GLY A 726 7.02 14.09 25.05
N ASP A 727 6.25 13.49 24.13
CA ASP A 727 4.80 13.31 24.20
C ASP A 727 4.40 11.88 24.58
N LEU A 728 3.22 11.77 25.22
CA LEU A 728 2.48 10.54 25.44
C LEU A 728 1.32 10.46 24.45
N HIS A 729 1.31 9.41 23.63
CA HIS A 729 0.20 9.12 22.71
C HIS A 729 -0.67 7.99 23.26
N LEU A 730 -1.97 8.24 23.32
CA LEU A 730 -3.03 7.29 23.62
C LEU A 730 -3.56 6.67 22.32
N HIS A 731 -3.67 5.33 22.27
CA HIS A 731 -4.21 4.57 21.15
C HIS A 731 -5.26 3.59 21.66
N ARG A 732 -6.55 3.80 21.39
CA ARG A 732 -7.59 2.87 21.87
C ARG A 732 -8.88 2.98 21.08
N HIS A 733 -9.68 1.92 21.12
CA HIS A 733 -11.06 1.98 20.66
C HIS A 733 -12.03 2.52 21.75
N SER A 734 -13.21 2.93 21.27
CA SER A 734 -14.38 3.27 22.05
C SER A 734 -15.41 2.14 21.98
N ALA A 735 -16.21 1.99 23.03
CA ALA A 735 -17.30 1.03 23.03
C ALA A 735 -18.47 1.55 22.16
N PRO A 736 -19.06 0.73 21.26
CA PRO A 736 -20.21 1.11 20.45
C PRO A 736 -21.49 1.15 21.32
N LYS A 737 -21.66 2.23 22.09
CA LYS A 737 -22.79 2.43 23.04
C LYS A 737 -24.17 2.23 22.39
N ALA A 738 -24.33 2.64 21.13
CA ALA A 738 -25.61 2.51 20.43
C ALA A 738 -25.93 1.09 19.93
N VAL A 739 -24.97 0.15 20.02
CA VAL A 739 -25.11 -1.27 19.66
C VAL A 739 -24.59 -2.16 20.81
N PRO A 740 -25.38 -2.34 21.89
CA PRO A 740 -25.00 -3.21 23.01
C PRO A 740 -24.65 -4.63 22.58
N LYS A 741 -23.89 -5.37 23.41
CA LYS A 741 -23.55 -6.78 23.14
C LYS A 741 -24.74 -7.74 23.33
N GLY A 742 -25.79 -7.30 24.05
CA GLY A 742 -27.00 -8.07 24.38
C GLY A 742 -28.19 -7.87 23.44
N ILE A 743 -27.97 -7.48 22.18
CA ILE A 743 -29.01 -7.39 21.12
C ILE A 743 -28.57 -8.15 19.85
N PRO A 744 -29.49 -8.50 18.94
CA PRO A 744 -29.13 -8.94 17.59
C PRO A 744 -28.33 -7.86 16.85
N LEU A 745 -27.34 -8.28 16.08
CA LEU A 745 -26.52 -7.41 15.23
C LEU A 745 -26.24 -8.08 13.88
N LEU A 746 -26.43 -7.34 12.81
CA LEU A 746 -25.93 -7.67 11.49
C LEU A 746 -24.82 -6.67 11.10
N ILE A 747 -23.68 -7.16 10.61
CA ILE A 747 -22.66 -6.33 9.95
C ILE A 747 -22.60 -6.77 8.49
N ILE A 748 -22.82 -5.86 7.54
CA ILE A 748 -22.72 -6.11 6.10
C ILE A 748 -21.61 -5.24 5.53
N ASP A 749 -20.55 -5.86 5.03
CA ASP A 749 -19.35 -5.15 4.56
C ASP A 749 -18.77 -5.93 3.37
N ALA A 750 -17.96 -5.29 2.53
CA ALA A 750 -17.12 -6.02 1.59
C ALA A 750 -15.86 -6.53 2.29
N ASP A 751 -15.35 -5.75 3.24
CA ASP A 751 -13.94 -5.77 3.62
C ASP A 751 -13.70 -6.12 5.10
N ALA A 752 -14.76 -6.47 5.85
CA ALA A 752 -14.73 -6.67 7.30
C ALA A 752 -13.84 -7.83 7.77
N ASP A 753 -12.99 -7.55 8.77
CA ASP A 753 -12.29 -8.59 9.53
C ASP A 753 -13.10 -9.03 10.77
N LEU A 754 -13.34 -10.35 10.85
CA LEU A 754 -14.06 -10.98 11.95
C LEU A 754 -13.28 -10.92 13.28
N ALA A 755 -11.94 -10.92 13.27
CA ALA A 755 -11.15 -10.85 14.50
C ALA A 755 -11.29 -9.46 15.16
N THR A 756 -11.11 -8.40 14.36
CA THR A 756 -11.31 -7.00 14.73
C THR A 756 -12.74 -6.75 15.21
N ASN A 757 -13.75 -7.17 14.44
CA ASN A 757 -15.15 -6.95 14.83
C ASN A 757 -15.58 -7.77 16.07
N ARG A 758 -14.95 -8.90 16.38
CA ARG A 758 -15.16 -9.61 17.65
C ARG A 758 -14.64 -8.84 18.86
N ILE A 759 -13.56 -8.08 18.72
CA ILE A 759 -13.06 -7.18 19.78
C ILE A 759 -14.07 -6.04 19.99
N LEU A 760 -14.41 -5.33 18.92
CA LEU A 760 -15.27 -4.14 18.94
C LEU A 760 -16.72 -4.44 19.34
N PHE A 761 -17.36 -5.41 18.67
CA PHE A 761 -18.79 -5.71 18.79
C PHE A 761 -19.11 -6.94 19.64
N GLY A 762 -18.14 -7.78 19.99
CA GLY A 762 -18.30 -8.91 20.91
C GLY A 762 -17.96 -10.28 20.32
N SER A 763 -17.43 -11.17 21.16
CA SER A 763 -16.90 -12.48 20.76
C SER A 763 -17.96 -13.50 20.31
N ASN A 764 -19.26 -13.23 20.53
CA ASN A 764 -20.35 -14.04 19.99
C ASN A 764 -20.71 -13.72 18.52
N LEU A 765 -20.00 -12.78 17.87
CA LEU A 765 -20.13 -12.53 16.45
C LEU A 765 -19.65 -13.75 15.62
N THR A 766 -20.51 -14.27 14.76
CA THR A 766 -20.17 -15.24 13.72
C THR A 766 -19.88 -14.52 12.40
N GLY A 767 -19.03 -15.10 11.56
CA GLY A 767 -18.73 -14.56 10.23
C GLY A 767 -19.09 -15.54 9.14
N ARG A 768 -19.56 -15.02 8.00
CA ARG A 768 -19.68 -15.69 6.71
C ARG A 768 -19.04 -14.81 5.65
N GLU A 769 -18.48 -15.45 4.63
CA GLU A 769 -17.77 -14.78 3.53
C GLU A 769 -18.35 -15.28 2.21
N ILE A 770 -18.89 -14.35 1.39
CA ILE A 770 -19.50 -14.64 0.09
C ILE A 770 -18.68 -13.94 -0.99
N MET A 771 -17.89 -14.73 -1.72
CA MET A 771 -16.98 -14.24 -2.75
C MET A 771 -17.43 -14.73 -4.14
N ALA A 772 -18.14 -13.86 -4.85
CA ALA A 772 -18.58 -14.09 -6.22
C ALA A 772 -17.45 -13.87 -7.23
N ARG A 773 -17.49 -14.59 -8.35
CA ARG A 773 -16.57 -14.39 -9.48
C ARG A 773 -16.80 -13.01 -10.12
N ARG A 774 -15.72 -12.28 -10.36
CA ARG A 774 -15.75 -11.01 -11.11
C ARG A 774 -15.56 -11.27 -12.61
N LEU A 775 -16.45 -10.69 -13.40
CA LEU A 775 -16.41 -10.69 -14.87
C LEU A 775 -15.53 -9.54 -15.39
N GLY A 776 -15.16 -9.60 -16.66
CA GLY A 776 -14.23 -8.66 -17.29
C GLY A 776 -12.80 -9.20 -17.42
N ARG A 777 -12.03 -8.64 -18.35
CA ARG A 777 -10.66 -9.03 -18.69
C ARG A 777 -9.66 -8.22 -17.87
N VAL A 778 -8.86 -8.90 -17.05
CA VAL A 778 -7.93 -8.31 -16.08
C VAL A 778 -6.50 -8.33 -16.62
N THR A 779 -5.94 -7.14 -16.86
CA THR A 779 -4.51 -6.94 -17.17
C THR A 779 -3.83 -6.28 -15.98
N GLN A 780 -2.80 -6.91 -15.43
CA GLN A 780 -2.10 -6.44 -14.23
C GLN A 780 -0.60 -6.24 -14.47
N VAL A 781 -0.02 -5.20 -13.87
CA VAL A 781 1.40 -4.85 -14.02
C VAL A 781 2.26 -5.60 -13.00
N ARG A 782 3.11 -6.52 -13.45
CA ARG A 782 3.91 -7.40 -12.57
C ARG A 782 5.15 -6.74 -11.93
N ASN A 783 5.67 -5.66 -12.51
CA ASN A 783 6.99 -5.11 -12.15
C ASN A 783 6.98 -3.72 -11.49
N ALA A 784 5.82 -3.17 -11.13
CA ALA A 784 5.71 -1.84 -10.51
C ALA A 784 4.68 -1.82 -9.38
N THR A 785 5.02 -1.18 -8.25
CA THR A 785 4.07 -0.89 -7.15
C THR A 785 3.31 0.43 -7.36
N LEU A 786 3.87 1.34 -8.17
CA LEU A 786 3.39 2.71 -8.39
C LEU A 786 3.05 3.46 -7.10
N ALA A 787 4.01 3.45 -6.16
CA ALA A 787 3.92 4.17 -4.89
C ALA A 787 3.80 5.69 -5.09
N LYS A 788 3.12 6.38 -4.15
CA LYS A 788 2.93 7.85 -4.16
C LYS A 788 4.24 8.62 -4.37
N SER A 789 5.33 8.20 -3.72
CA SER A 789 6.66 8.82 -3.83
C SER A 789 7.34 8.70 -5.19
N TYR A 790 6.79 7.90 -6.11
CA TYR A 790 7.31 7.69 -7.46
C TYR A 790 6.48 8.39 -8.55
N ILE A 791 5.17 8.56 -8.32
CA ILE A 791 4.27 9.29 -9.24
C ILE A 791 4.05 10.74 -8.83
N ALA A 792 4.01 11.03 -7.52
CA ALA A 792 3.76 12.35 -6.96
C ALA A 792 4.78 12.67 -5.84
N PRO A 793 6.10 12.70 -6.14
CA PRO A 793 7.14 13.05 -5.16
C PRO A 793 6.90 14.41 -4.49
N GLU A 794 6.28 15.35 -5.21
CA GLU A 794 5.89 16.70 -4.75
C GLU A 794 4.90 16.67 -3.58
N ALA A 795 4.10 15.59 -3.47
CA ALA A 795 3.15 15.36 -2.39
C ALA A 795 3.56 14.19 -1.48
N ALA A 796 4.81 13.72 -1.59
CA ALA A 796 5.38 12.64 -0.78
C ALA A 796 6.59 13.07 0.06
N PHE A 797 7.33 14.09 -0.38
CA PHE A 797 8.50 14.65 0.30
C PHE A 797 8.32 16.16 0.50
N SER A 798 8.83 16.70 1.61
CA SER A 798 8.85 18.15 1.87
C SER A 798 9.81 18.92 0.95
N ALA A 799 10.82 18.23 0.41
CA ALA A 799 11.74 18.72 -0.61
C ALA A 799 12.14 17.55 -1.52
N PRO A 800 11.39 17.26 -2.60
CA PRO A 800 11.83 16.32 -3.64
C PRO A 800 13.04 16.89 -4.40
N THR A 801 13.85 16.02 -5.01
CA THR A 801 14.91 16.45 -5.94
C THR A 801 14.36 16.63 -7.35
N ASP A 802 14.92 17.57 -8.12
CA ASP A 802 14.47 17.92 -9.48
C ASP A 802 14.35 16.66 -10.37
N ARG A 803 15.36 15.79 -10.33
CA ARG A 803 15.36 14.50 -11.06
C ARG A 803 14.20 13.56 -10.68
N GLN A 804 13.70 13.60 -9.44
CA GLN A 804 12.50 12.85 -9.07
C GLN A 804 11.24 13.49 -9.67
N VAL A 805 11.18 14.82 -9.70
CA VAL A 805 10.05 15.57 -10.29
C VAL A 805 10.02 15.39 -11.80
N GLU A 806 11.13 15.56 -12.51
CA GLU A 806 11.28 15.30 -13.96
C GLU A 806 10.86 13.87 -14.33
N HIS A 807 11.37 12.87 -13.60
CA HIS A 807 11.03 11.46 -13.84
C HIS A 807 9.54 11.19 -13.59
N ALA A 808 8.98 11.76 -12.51
CA ALA A 808 7.56 11.65 -12.21
C ALA A 808 6.70 12.34 -13.28
N GLN A 809 7.07 13.54 -13.75
CA GLN A 809 6.38 14.24 -14.83
C GLN A 809 6.40 13.43 -16.14
N ALA A 810 7.55 12.90 -16.54
CA ALA A 810 7.67 12.05 -17.74
C ALA A 810 6.84 10.76 -17.62
N LEU A 811 6.79 10.15 -16.42
CA LEU A 811 5.94 9.00 -16.16
C LEU A 811 4.44 9.34 -16.17
N ARG A 812 4.04 10.46 -15.55
CA ARG A 812 2.66 10.97 -15.58
C ARG A 812 2.21 11.26 -17.01
N ALA A 813 3.06 11.87 -17.84
CA ALA A 813 2.77 12.10 -19.26
C ALA A 813 2.50 10.79 -20.01
N ARG A 814 3.38 9.78 -19.91
CA ARG A 814 3.18 8.46 -20.56
C ARG A 814 1.88 7.78 -20.11
N ILE A 815 1.59 7.81 -18.81
CA ILE A 815 0.37 7.24 -18.23
C ILE A 815 -0.87 7.98 -18.75
N LEU A 816 -0.83 9.31 -18.81
CA LEU A 816 -1.94 10.13 -19.30
C LEU A 816 -2.22 9.87 -20.79
N THR A 817 -1.18 9.83 -21.64
CA THR A 817 -1.34 9.49 -23.07
C THR A 817 -1.99 8.12 -23.27
N TRP A 818 -1.57 7.11 -22.50
CA TRP A 818 -2.17 5.78 -22.55
C TRP A 818 -3.63 5.74 -22.05
N ILE A 819 -3.96 6.51 -21.01
CA ILE A 819 -5.35 6.66 -20.54
C ILE A 819 -6.22 7.35 -21.60
N SER A 820 -5.74 8.43 -22.24
CA SER A 820 -6.47 9.12 -23.31
C SER A 820 -6.77 8.18 -24.50
N LEU A 821 -5.77 7.42 -24.96
CA LEU A 821 -5.93 6.43 -26.04
C LEU A 821 -6.92 5.31 -25.69
N LYS A 822 -7.08 4.99 -24.39
CA LYS A 822 -8.12 4.06 -23.93
C LYS A 822 -9.50 4.73 -23.83
N ALA A 823 -9.57 6.01 -23.49
CA ALA A 823 -10.81 6.79 -23.45
C ALA A 823 -11.42 7.05 -24.84
N GLU A 824 -10.62 7.05 -25.91
CA GLU A 824 -11.10 7.07 -27.29
C GLU A 824 -11.96 5.82 -27.64
N GLY A 825 -11.76 4.70 -26.95
CA GLY A 825 -12.48 3.44 -27.19
C GLY A 825 -13.72 3.21 -26.32
N GLY A 826 -13.97 4.01 -25.28
CA GLY A 826 -15.08 3.79 -24.33
C GLY A 826 -14.91 4.54 -23.01
N LYS A 827 -15.87 4.39 -22.08
CA LYS A 827 -15.82 5.14 -20.82
C LYS A 827 -14.84 4.52 -19.82
N VAL A 828 -13.77 5.26 -19.50
CA VAL A 828 -12.70 4.86 -18.58
C VAL A 828 -12.86 5.54 -17.22
N LEU A 829 -12.86 4.73 -16.14
CA LEU A 829 -12.76 5.19 -14.75
C LEU A 829 -11.32 5.03 -14.25
N VAL A 830 -10.70 6.08 -13.74
CA VAL A 830 -9.37 6.05 -13.11
C VAL A 830 -9.51 6.20 -11.59
N VAL A 831 -9.02 5.23 -10.82
CA VAL A 831 -9.00 5.27 -9.35
C VAL A 831 -7.56 5.28 -8.86
N THR A 832 -7.23 6.21 -7.98
CA THR A 832 -5.87 6.35 -7.41
C THR A 832 -5.89 6.92 -5.99
N ASN A 833 -4.74 7.19 -5.38
CA ASN A 833 -4.69 7.96 -4.12
C ASN A 833 -4.86 9.46 -4.40
N LYS A 834 -5.50 10.21 -3.48
CA LYS A 834 -5.82 11.63 -3.68
C LYS A 834 -4.60 12.47 -4.12
N PRO A 835 -3.41 12.37 -3.48
CA PRO A 835 -2.21 13.11 -3.92
C PRO A 835 -1.77 12.82 -5.37
N VAL A 836 -1.90 11.57 -5.83
CA VAL A 836 -1.62 11.24 -7.24
C VAL A 836 -2.67 11.86 -8.16
N ARG A 837 -3.97 11.78 -7.84
CA ARG A 837 -5.01 12.46 -8.63
C ARG A 837 -4.70 13.94 -8.80
N THR A 838 -4.44 14.66 -7.70
CA THR A 838 -4.10 16.10 -7.76
C THR A 838 -2.83 16.40 -8.58
N ALA A 839 -1.86 15.48 -8.63
CA ALA A 839 -0.64 15.62 -9.43
C ALA A 839 -0.83 15.35 -10.94
N PHE A 840 -1.95 14.75 -11.34
CA PHE A 840 -2.40 14.69 -12.75
C PHE A 840 -3.34 15.85 -13.09
N THR A 841 -4.37 16.07 -12.28
CA THR A 841 -5.50 16.97 -12.60
C THR A 841 -5.24 18.44 -12.30
N GLY A 842 -4.21 18.77 -11.51
CA GLY A 842 -3.95 20.14 -11.03
C GLY A 842 -4.90 20.61 -9.93
N GLU A 843 -5.78 19.74 -9.42
CA GLU A 843 -6.72 20.07 -8.34
C GLU A 843 -6.00 20.43 -7.03
N GLY A 844 -6.53 21.41 -6.30
CA GLY A 844 -5.97 21.87 -5.03
C GLY A 844 -6.03 20.81 -3.92
N SER A 845 -5.14 20.95 -2.92
CA SER A 845 -5.00 20.00 -1.81
C SER A 845 -6.21 19.92 -0.86
N GLY A 846 -7.13 20.88 -0.92
CA GLY A 846 -8.34 21.02 -0.09
C GLY A 846 -9.43 19.97 -0.35
N ARG A 847 -10.70 20.34 -0.19
CA ARG A 847 -11.84 19.44 -0.46
C ARG A 847 -12.14 19.43 -1.95
N ILE A 848 -11.83 18.31 -2.61
CA ILE A 848 -12.00 18.12 -4.07
C ILE A 848 -13.31 17.36 -4.36
N PRO A 849 -13.90 17.48 -5.57
CA PRO A 849 -15.11 16.76 -5.94
C PRO A 849 -14.89 15.24 -5.98
N VAL A 850 -15.98 14.47 -5.87
CA VAL A 850 -15.97 12.99 -5.89
C VAL A 850 -15.22 12.45 -7.11
N SER A 851 -15.46 13.02 -8.28
CA SER A 851 -14.67 12.80 -9.49
C SER A 851 -14.50 14.08 -10.31
N VAL A 852 -13.61 14.03 -11.31
CA VAL A 852 -13.38 15.08 -12.31
C VAL A 852 -13.09 14.43 -13.66
N GLU A 853 -13.49 15.04 -14.76
CA GLU A 853 -13.11 14.59 -16.12
C GLU A 853 -11.74 15.18 -16.49
N PHE A 854 -10.79 14.33 -16.88
CA PHE A 854 -9.43 14.75 -17.25
C PHE A 854 -8.77 13.73 -18.18
N GLY A 855 -8.21 14.20 -19.31
CA GLY A 855 -7.60 13.30 -20.31
C GLY A 855 -8.59 12.31 -20.93
N GLY A 856 -9.83 12.73 -21.16
CA GLY A 856 -10.91 11.88 -21.69
C GLY A 856 -11.51 10.88 -20.69
N ALA A 857 -10.91 10.69 -19.52
CA ALA A 857 -11.35 9.73 -18.51
C ALA A 857 -11.85 10.41 -17.22
N THR A 858 -12.66 9.68 -16.46
CA THR A 858 -13.20 10.13 -15.17
C THR A 858 -12.25 9.74 -14.05
N TRP A 859 -11.67 10.70 -13.34
CA TRP A 859 -10.74 10.47 -12.23
C TRP A 859 -11.43 10.57 -10.88
N THR A 860 -11.26 9.55 -10.04
CA THR A 860 -11.67 9.55 -8.62
C THR A 860 -10.51 9.06 -7.74
N HIS A 861 -10.74 8.90 -6.43
CA HIS A 861 -9.73 8.39 -5.51
C HIS A 861 -10.30 7.43 -4.46
N TYR A 862 -9.46 6.51 -3.96
CA TYR A 862 -9.88 5.46 -3.01
C TYR A 862 -10.69 5.98 -1.80
N GLY A 863 -10.37 7.15 -1.26
CA GLY A 863 -11.15 7.80 -0.19
C GLY A 863 -12.49 8.44 -0.59
N ALA A 864 -13.00 8.21 -1.81
CA ALA A 864 -14.23 8.81 -2.35
C ALA A 864 -14.96 7.87 -3.34
N ILE A 865 -14.88 6.55 -3.14
CA ILE A 865 -15.62 5.54 -3.93
C ILE A 865 -16.83 4.94 -3.19
N LEU A 866 -16.91 5.10 -1.87
CA LEU A 866 -17.95 4.50 -1.03
C LEU A 866 -19.35 5.00 -1.42
N GLY A 867 -20.27 4.06 -1.61
CA GLY A 867 -21.67 4.35 -1.95
C GLY A 867 -21.96 4.96 -3.32
N ILE A 868 -21.00 4.99 -4.25
CA ILE A 868 -21.15 5.66 -5.56
C ILE A 868 -21.41 4.65 -6.68
N ASP A 869 -22.61 4.73 -7.26
CA ASP A 869 -23.10 3.92 -8.37
C ASP A 869 -22.93 4.58 -9.76
N ALA A 870 -22.41 5.81 -9.81
CA ALA A 870 -22.30 6.62 -11.02
C ALA A 870 -21.51 5.94 -12.15
N TRP A 871 -20.58 5.05 -11.81
CA TRP A 871 -19.67 4.41 -12.76
C TRP A 871 -20.09 3.01 -13.21
N LYS A 872 -21.29 2.54 -12.82
CA LYS A 872 -21.80 1.18 -13.14
C LYS A 872 -21.99 0.90 -14.64
N HIS A 873 -21.94 1.93 -15.48
CA HIS A 873 -22.09 1.87 -16.95
C HIS A 873 -20.76 2.02 -17.71
N TYR A 874 -19.62 2.06 -17.03
CA TYR A 874 -18.32 2.26 -17.66
C TYR A 874 -17.81 0.97 -18.30
N ASP A 875 -16.92 1.10 -19.28
CA ASP A 875 -16.41 0.01 -20.10
C ASP A 875 -15.04 -0.46 -19.60
N ALA A 876 -14.24 0.43 -19.02
CA ALA A 876 -12.94 0.11 -18.45
C ALA A 876 -12.66 0.80 -17.10
N VAL A 877 -11.84 0.15 -16.26
CA VAL A 877 -11.33 0.72 -14.99
C VAL A 877 -9.81 0.59 -14.89
N VAL A 878 -9.17 1.65 -14.40
CA VAL A 878 -7.71 1.76 -14.20
C VAL A 878 -7.44 2.02 -12.72
N LEU A 879 -6.89 1.03 -12.01
CA LEU A 879 -6.30 1.24 -10.69
C LEU A 879 -4.85 1.72 -10.85
N LEU A 880 -4.63 3.01 -10.60
CA LEU A 880 -3.32 3.63 -10.72
C LEU A 880 -2.62 3.67 -9.34
N GLY A 881 -1.76 2.69 -9.10
CA GLY A 881 -1.06 2.51 -7.82
C GLY A 881 -1.99 2.09 -6.67
N ARG A 882 -1.44 2.05 -5.46
CA ARG A 882 -2.11 1.53 -4.24
C ARG A 882 -2.26 2.57 -3.13
N GLU A 883 -3.33 2.47 -2.36
CA GLU A 883 -3.53 3.23 -1.12
C GLU A 883 -2.90 2.46 0.05
N GLU A 884 -1.67 2.82 0.41
CA GLU A 884 -0.89 2.10 1.42
C GLU A 884 -0.60 2.97 2.65
N MET A 885 -0.91 2.44 3.84
CA MET A 885 -0.49 3.03 5.11
C MET A 885 1.02 2.84 5.32
N SER A 886 1.68 3.78 5.99
CA SER A 886 3.01 3.51 6.54
C SER A 886 2.89 2.47 7.66
N ALA A 887 3.92 1.64 7.85
CA ALA A 887 3.91 0.62 8.90
C ALA A 887 3.62 1.24 10.28
N SER A 888 4.25 2.37 10.61
CA SER A 888 3.96 3.09 11.86
C SER A 888 2.51 3.58 12.00
N ALA A 889 1.77 3.80 10.92
CA ALA A 889 0.33 4.10 10.98
C ALA A 889 -0.52 2.83 11.16
N ALA A 890 -0.17 1.73 10.48
CA ALA A 890 -0.84 0.44 10.67
C ALA A 890 -0.63 -0.09 12.11
N GLU A 891 0.56 0.11 12.67
CA GLU A 891 0.89 -0.19 14.06
C GLU A 891 0.05 0.62 15.06
N GLN A 892 -0.23 1.90 14.79
CA GLN A 892 -1.09 2.73 15.65
C GLN A 892 -2.56 2.27 15.60
N GLN A 893 -3.05 1.88 14.41
CA GLN A 893 -4.37 1.27 14.26
C GLN A 893 -4.46 -0.07 15.02
N ALA A 894 -3.50 -0.97 14.82
CA ALA A 894 -3.45 -2.24 15.53
C ALA A 894 -3.31 -2.06 17.05
N ARG A 895 -2.50 -1.10 17.52
CA ARG A 895 -2.40 -0.70 18.94
C ARG A 895 -3.75 -0.29 19.52
N ALA A 896 -4.55 0.48 18.78
CA ALA A 896 -5.86 0.95 19.23
C ALA A 896 -6.93 -0.17 19.27
N ILE A 897 -6.89 -1.11 18.32
CA ILE A 897 -7.76 -2.30 18.29
C ILE A 897 -7.35 -3.27 19.42
N HIS A 898 -6.08 -3.70 19.42
CA HIS A 898 -5.50 -4.71 20.31
C HIS A 898 -4.96 -4.14 21.64
N CYS A 899 -5.49 -3.01 22.12
CA CYS A 899 -4.98 -2.35 23.33
C CYS A 899 -5.08 -3.24 24.60
N ASP A 900 -6.07 -4.15 24.64
CA ASP A 900 -6.29 -5.14 25.71
C ASP A 900 -5.78 -6.56 25.39
N ASP A 901 -5.15 -6.78 24.24
CA ASP A 901 -4.64 -8.08 23.85
C ASP A 901 -3.49 -8.50 24.80
N PRO A 902 -3.51 -9.68 25.43
CA PRO A 902 -2.43 -10.12 26.32
C PRO A 902 -1.13 -10.45 25.56
N ILE A 903 -1.21 -10.80 24.27
CA ILE A 903 -0.05 -11.17 23.45
C ILE A 903 0.59 -9.91 22.88
N PRO A 904 1.89 -9.65 23.12
CA PRO A 904 2.55 -8.43 22.64
C PRO A 904 2.48 -8.28 21.13
N LEU A 905 2.26 -7.06 20.64
CA LEU A 905 2.44 -6.69 19.23
C LEU A 905 3.93 -6.64 18.89
N ASN A 906 4.34 -7.30 17.81
CA ASN A 906 5.65 -7.04 17.21
C ASN A 906 5.57 -5.73 16.43
N LEU A 907 6.34 -4.72 16.82
CA LEU A 907 6.26 -3.35 16.30
C LEU A 907 7.60 -2.97 15.67
N THR A 908 7.74 -3.29 14.38
CA THR A 908 9.00 -3.20 13.64
C THR A 908 9.25 -1.84 12.98
N GLY A 909 8.22 -0.99 12.89
CA GLY A 909 8.21 0.28 12.19
C GLY A 909 8.33 0.19 10.66
N ARG A 910 8.35 -1.03 10.09
CA ARG A 910 8.69 -1.28 8.67
C ARG A 910 7.90 -2.45 8.07
N TYR A 911 7.89 -2.55 6.75
CA TYR A 911 7.43 -3.75 6.06
C TYR A 911 8.63 -4.58 5.57
N ARG A 912 8.51 -5.91 5.63
CA ARG A 912 9.46 -6.86 5.03
C ARG A 912 8.98 -7.29 3.64
N LYS A 913 9.89 -7.73 2.77
CA LYS A 913 9.52 -8.37 1.50
C LYS A 913 9.12 -9.82 1.75
N VAL A 914 8.11 -10.30 1.04
CA VAL A 914 7.79 -11.74 0.94
C VAL A 914 7.31 -12.07 -0.47
N THR A 915 7.37 -13.35 -0.83
CA THR A 915 6.76 -13.88 -2.05
C THR A 915 5.25 -14.08 -1.87
N ARG A 916 4.44 -13.57 -2.79
CA ARG A 916 3.03 -13.96 -2.98
C ARG A 916 2.81 -14.36 -4.44
N CYS A 917 1.80 -15.18 -4.70
CA CYS A 917 1.45 -15.59 -6.06
C CYS A 917 0.14 -14.93 -6.53
N HIS A 918 0.12 -14.38 -7.75
CA HIS A 918 -1.12 -14.07 -8.46
C HIS A 918 -1.85 -15.35 -8.85
N ARG A 919 -3.19 -15.28 -8.99
CA ARG A 919 -4.01 -16.30 -9.65
C ARG A 919 -4.22 -15.89 -11.10
N MET A 920 -3.76 -16.70 -12.05
CA MET A 920 -4.07 -16.52 -13.47
C MET A 920 -5.40 -17.22 -13.82
N ARG A 921 -6.08 -16.77 -14.89
CA ARG A 921 -7.36 -17.36 -15.31
C ARG A 921 -7.22 -18.75 -15.94
N ASP A 922 -6.05 -19.10 -16.43
CA ASP A 922 -5.70 -20.47 -16.85
C ASP A 922 -5.48 -21.44 -15.66
N GLY A 923 -5.64 -20.96 -14.43
CA GLY A 923 -5.45 -21.72 -13.19
C GLY A 923 -4.02 -21.66 -12.65
N SER A 924 -3.05 -21.18 -13.43
CA SER A 924 -1.65 -21.08 -13.01
C SER A 924 -1.41 -20.00 -11.95
N ALA A 925 -0.22 -20.04 -11.36
CA ALA A 925 0.17 -19.18 -10.25
C ALA A 925 1.52 -18.52 -10.52
N VAL A 926 1.57 -17.19 -10.47
CA VAL A 926 2.76 -16.42 -10.83
C VAL A 926 3.35 -15.73 -9.59
N PRO A 927 4.53 -16.12 -9.11
CA PRO A 927 5.15 -15.56 -7.91
C PRO A 927 5.72 -14.16 -8.14
N MET A 928 5.60 -13.30 -7.12
CA MET A 928 6.14 -11.94 -7.11
C MET A 928 6.43 -11.45 -5.69
N GLN A 929 7.18 -10.35 -5.56
CA GLN A 929 7.61 -9.78 -4.28
C GLN A 929 6.70 -8.63 -3.79
N VAL A 930 5.89 -8.87 -2.75
CA VAL A 930 5.11 -7.83 -2.05
C VAL A 930 5.89 -7.23 -0.86
N TYR A 931 5.24 -6.31 -0.15
CA TYR A 931 5.64 -5.87 1.18
C TYR A 931 4.52 -6.21 2.18
N GLU A 932 4.89 -6.82 3.31
CA GLU A 932 4.00 -7.20 4.42
C GLU A 932 4.56 -6.70 5.77
N HIS A 933 3.69 -6.57 6.76
CA HIS A 933 4.09 -6.47 8.16
C HIS A 933 4.29 -7.86 8.79
N GLU A 934 5.18 -7.95 9.78
CA GLU A 934 5.53 -9.22 10.43
C GLU A 934 4.48 -9.66 11.47
N ASP A 935 3.90 -8.72 12.23
CA ASP A 935 2.71 -8.99 13.04
C ASP A 935 1.46 -9.03 12.17
N HIS A 936 0.78 -10.18 12.14
CA HIS A 936 -0.43 -10.39 11.36
C HIS A 936 -1.56 -9.41 11.71
N ARG A 937 -1.70 -8.98 12.97
CA ARG A 937 -2.74 -8.02 13.40
C ARG A 937 -2.54 -6.64 12.77
N VAL A 938 -1.28 -6.26 12.55
CA VAL A 938 -0.90 -5.04 11.82
C VAL A 938 -1.08 -5.24 10.31
N GLN A 939 -0.76 -6.42 9.79
CA GLN A 939 -0.93 -6.75 8.37
C GLN A 939 -2.41 -6.73 7.94
N VAL A 940 -3.34 -7.23 8.76
CA VAL A 940 -4.80 -7.13 8.53
C VAL A 940 -5.25 -5.68 8.42
N CYS A 941 -4.72 -4.77 9.25
CA CYS A 941 -5.02 -3.33 9.16
C CYS A 941 -4.58 -2.74 7.82
N THR A 942 -3.43 -3.17 7.29
CA THR A 942 -2.94 -2.77 5.96
C THR A 942 -3.80 -3.38 4.85
N GLU A 943 -4.12 -4.68 4.92
CA GLU A 943 -4.91 -5.38 3.88
C GLU A 943 -6.32 -4.85 3.72
N ALA A 944 -6.99 -4.48 4.82
CA ALA A 944 -8.30 -3.84 4.79
C ALA A 944 -8.29 -2.55 3.95
N LYS A 945 -7.25 -1.72 4.09
CA LYS A 945 -7.16 -0.44 3.38
C LYS A 945 -6.51 -0.56 1.99
N ARG A 946 -5.58 -1.51 1.79
CA ARG A 946 -4.75 -1.66 0.59
C ARG A 946 -5.35 -2.68 -0.37
N GLU A 947 -5.26 -3.97 -0.09
CA GLU A 947 -5.77 -5.05 -0.95
C GLU A 947 -7.30 -5.01 -1.12
N ARG A 948 -8.03 -4.92 0.00
CA ARG A 948 -9.50 -4.97 -0.01
C ARG A 948 -10.11 -3.69 -0.59
N GLY A 949 -9.66 -2.52 -0.12
CA GLY A 949 -10.02 -1.22 -0.71
C GLY A 949 -9.73 -1.09 -2.22
N MET A 950 -8.70 -1.76 -2.75
CA MET A 950 -8.46 -1.84 -4.20
C MET A 950 -9.47 -2.74 -4.92
N ALA A 951 -9.84 -3.90 -4.36
CA ALA A 951 -10.90 -4.74 -4.91
C ALA A 951 -12.28 -4.02 -4.89
N GLN A 952 -12.56 -3.30 -3.80
CA GLN A 952 -13.78 -2.50 -3.63
C GLN A 952 -13.92 -1.41 -4.71
N ALA A 953 -12.80 -0.88 -5.22
CA ALA A 953 -12.75 0.09 -6.31
C ALA A 953 -13.08 -0.53 -7.68
N LEU A 954 -12.64 -1.76 -7.95
CA LEU A 954 -13.01 -2.49 -9.17
C LEU A 954 -14.53 -2.74 -9.23
N ASP A 955 -15.12 -3.06 -8.09
CA ASP A 955 -16.55 -3.32 -7.94
C ASP A 955 -17.45 -2.09 -8.19
N ARG A 956 -16.88 -0.89 -8.38
CA ARG A 956 -17.63 0.28 -8.90
C ARG A 956 -18.13 0.04 -10.34
N LEU A 957 -17.42 -0.75 -11.15
CA LEU A 957 -17.88 -1.20 -12.46
C LEU A 957 -18.85 -2.41 -12.39
N ARG A 958 -19.33 -2.77 -11.19
CA ARG A 958 -20.31 -3.85 -10.96
C ARG A 958 -19.88 -5.16 -11.66
N LEU A 959 -18.62 -5.56 -11.51
CA LEU A 959 -18.04 -6.70 -12.21
C LEU A 959 -18.70 -8.05 -11.89
N ILE A 960 -19.38 -8.16 -10.76
CA ILE A 960 -20.15 -9.36 -10.35
C ILE A 960 -21.37 -9.55 -11.26
N HIS A 961 -22.30 -8.59 -11.28
CA HIS A 961 -23.49 -8.59 -12.15
C HIS A 961 -23.22 -7.84 -13.48
N GLY A 962 -21.99 -7.96 -14.00
CA GLY A 962 -21.46 -7.10 -15.06
C GLY A 962 -21.52 -7.69 -16.47
N ARG A 963 -21.04 -6.92 -17.45
CA ARG A 963 -20.66 -7.45 -18.76
C ARG A 963 -19.27 -8.08 -18.69
N ALA A 964 -19.03 -9.18 -19.41
CA ALA A 964 -17.74 -9.88 -19.43
C ALA A 964 -16.68 -9.25 -20.37
N ASP A 965 -17.06 -8.27 -21.18
CA ASP A 965 -16.18 -7.53 -22.11
C ASP A 965 -15.39 -6.39 -21.44
N ARG A 966 -15.74 -6.01 -20.20
CA ARG A 966 -15.12 -4.90 -19.46
C ARG A 966 -13.62 -5.09 -19.28
N GLU A 967 -12.84 -4.04 -19.53
CA GLU A 967 -11.40 -4.06 -19.28
C GLU A 967 -11.06 -3.60 -17.86
N VAL A 968 -10.18 -4.35 -17.19
CA VAL A 968 -9.72 -4.06 -15.83
C VAL A 968 -8.19 -3.95 -15.86
N PHE A 969 -7.67 -2.75 -15.60
CA PHE A 969 -6.23 -2.46 -15.60
C PHE A 969 -5.74 -2.19 -14.18
N ILE A 970 -4.87 -3.07 -13.67
CA ILE A 970 -4.29 -2.93 -12.33
C ILE A 970 -2.81 -2.55 -12.47
N LEU A 971 -2.51 -1.26 -12.37
CA LEU A 971 -1.14 -0.72 -12.49
C LEU A 971 -0.43 -0.81 -11.12
N CYS A 972 -0.46 -2.00 -10.52
CA CYS A 972 0.22 -2.35 -9.30
C CYS A 972 0.42 -3.86 -9.26
N ASN A 973 1.59 -4.33 -8.81
CA ASN A 973 1.93 -5.75 -8.75
C ASN A 973 1.32 -6.53 -7.56
N LEU A 974 0.33 -5.97 -6.86
CA LEU A 974 -0.23 -6.57 -5.65
C LEU A 974 -1.36 -7.57 -5.98
N PRO A 975 -1.28 -8.86 -5.58
CA PRO A 975 -2.40 -9.80 -5.72
C PRO A 975 -3.63 -9.35 -4.90
N LEU A 976 -4.80 -9.27 -5.52
CA LEU A 976 -6.04 -8.76 -4.91
C LEU A 976 -7.07 -9.88 -4.66
N PRO A 977 -7.91 -9.78 -3.60
CA PRO A 977 -8.87 -10.83 -3.24
C PRO A 977 -9.98 -10.97 -4.28
N GLY A 978 -10.23 -12.21 -4.73
CA GLY A 978 -11.26 -12.52 -5.73
C GLY A 978 -10.99 -11.93 -7.12
N ILE A 979 -9.71 -11.89 -7.54
CA ILE A 979 -9.28 -11.48 -8.87
C ILE A 979 -8.49 -12.60 -9.54
N GLU A 980 -8.94 -13.01 -10.72
CA GLU A 980 -8.21 -13.84 -11.68
C GLU A 980 -7.59 -12.91 -12.73
N VAL A 981 -6.31 -13.10 -13.06
CA VAL A 981 -5.58 -12.27 -14.02
C VAL A 981 -5.56 -12.95 -15.40
N ASP A 982 -5.93 -12.22 -16.46
CA ASP A 982 -5.84 -12.69 -17.85
C ASP A 982 -4.44 -12.42 -18.45
N SER A 983 -3.78 -11.32 -18.07
CA SER A 983 -2.44 -10.96 -18.59
C SER A 983 -1.58 -10.22 -17.56
N LEU A 984 -0.30 -10.62 -17.44
CA LEU A 984 0.71 -10.01 -16.56
C LEU A 984 1.82 -9.32 -17.37
N LEU A 985 1.63 -8.03 -17.65
CA LEU A 985 2.56 -7.20 -18.43
C LEU A 985 3.58 -6.46 -17.54
N THR A 986 4.67 -5.95 -18.12
CA THR A 986 5.42 -4.88 -17.45
C THR A 986 4.73 -3.53 -17.66
N LEU A 987 5.07 -2.53 -16.83
CA LEU A 987 4.54 -1.18 -16.97
C LEU A 987 4.84 -0.56 -18.34
N ASN A 988 6.01 -0.86 -18.92
CA ASN A 988 6.37 -0.38 -20.25
C ASN A 988 5.53 -1.07 -21.33
N ASP A 989 5.42 -2.40 -21.30
CA ASP A 989 4.60 -3.16 -22.25
C ASP A 989 3.14 -2.66 -22.25
N LEU A 990 2.55 -2.46 -21.05
CA LEU A 990 1.18 -1.94 -20.94
C LEU A 990 1.04 -0.55 -21.57
N LEU A 991 1.92 0.39 -21.20
CA LEU A 991 1.87 1.78 -21.69
C LEU A 991 2.22 1.91 -23.18
N GLU A 992 2.90 0.92 -23.75
CA GLU A 992 3.26 0.84 -25.18
C GLU A 992 2.22 0.04 -26.00
N GLY A 993 1.14 -0.45 -25.39
CA GLY A 993 0.02 -1.11 -26.08
C GLY A 993 0.14 -2.63 -26.26
N GLY A 994 1.01 -3.28 -25.49
CA GLY A 994 1.28 -4.72 -25.55
C GLY A 994 2.78 -5.03 -25.43
N SER A 995 3.14 -6.30 -25.24
CA SER A 995 4.54 -6.73 -25.26
C SER A 995 5.21 -6.41 -26.60
N ALA A 996 6.54 -6.25 -26.61
CA ALA A 996 7.27 -6.00 -27.85
C ALA A 996 7.04 -7.10 -28.93
N ALA A 997 6.75 -8.35 -28.53
CA ALA A 997 6.35 -9.42 -29.44
C ALA A 997 4.94 -9.22 -30.03
N GLU A 998 3.94 -8.89 -29.20
CA GLU A 998 2.57 -8.59 -29.67
C GLU A 998 2.55 -7.37 -30.61
N ARG A 999 3.30 -6.31 -30.28
CA ARG A 999 3.40 -5.10 -31.12
C ARG A 999 4.06 -5.40 -32.47
N LEU A 1000 5.11 -6.24 -32.47
CA LEU A 1000 5.73 -6.73 -33.71
C LEU A 1000 4.75 -7.55 -34.54
N ILE A 1001 4.00 -8.47 -33.93
CA ILE A 1001 2.99 -9.29 -34.62
C ILE A 1001 1.86 -8.44 -35.21
N ALA A 1002 1.41 -7.41 -34.48
CA ALA A 1002 0.39 -6.48 -34.97
C ALA A 1002 0.90 -5.60 -36.13
N HIS A 1003 2.13 -5.08 -36.03
CA HIS A 1003 2.78 -4.33 -37.10
C HIS A 1003 2.97 -5.20 -38.36
N ALA A 1004 3.55 -6.38 -38.21
CA ALA A 1004 3.76 -7.33 -39.31
C ALA A 1004 2.44 -7.75 -39.98
N ARG A 1005 1.34 -7.88 -39.22
CA ARG A 1005 0.03 -8.17 -39.79
C ARG A 1005 -0.56 -7.01 -40.60
N ARG A 1006 -0.30 -5.77 -40.20
CA ARG A 1006 -0.84 -4.57 -40.85
C ARG A 1006 -0.02 -4.13 -42.07
N GLU A 1007 1.30 -4.06 -41.93
CA GLU A 1007 2.19 -3.52 -42.97
C GLU A 1007 2.72 -4.59 -43.93
N TRP A 1008 3.04 -5.79 -43.41
CA TRP A 1008 3.82 -6.79 -44.15
C TRP A 1008 2.98 -7.97 -44.66
N GLY A 1009 1.88 -8.31 -43.97
CA GLY A 1009 1.06 -9.49 -44.27
C GLY A 1009 1.70 -10.84 -43.87
N VAL A 1010 2.98 -10.85 -43.52
CA VAL A 1010 3.76 -11.98 -42.99
C VAL A 1010 4.75 -11.49 -41.93
N LEU A 1011 5.29 -12.38 -41.10
CA LEU A 1011 6.29 -12.05 -40.09
C LEU A 1011 7.63 -12.76 -40.36
N PRO A 1012 8.61 -12.10 -41.00
CA PRO A 1012 9.95 -12.65 -41.19
C PRO A 1012 10.70 -12.70 -39.85
N LEU A 1013 11.17 -13.89 -39.45
CA LEU A 1013 11.91 -14.11 -38.21
C LEU A 1013 13.42 -13.97 -38.42
N SER A 1014 13.82 -12.88 -39.08
CA SER A 1014 15.21 -12.46 -39.27
C SER A 1014 15.52 -11.29 -38.35
N ALA A 1015 16.40 -11.48 -37.37
CA ALA A 1015 16.72 -10.45 -36.39
C ALA A 1015 17.39 -9.20 -37.02
N GLU A 1016 18.03 -9.36 -38.16
CA GLU A 1016 18.66 -8.27 -38.92
C GLU A 1016 17.60 -7.37 -39.58
N PHE A 1017 16.65 -7.98 -40.30
CA PHE A 1017 15.48 -7.30 -40.87
C PHE A 1017 14.63 -6.60 -39.81
N LEU A 1018 14.37 -7.26 -38.68
CA LEU A 1018 13.57 -6.68 -37.59
C LEU A 1018 14.25 -5.46 -36.96
N ALA A 1019 15.57 -5.50 -36.74
CA ALA A 1019 16.31 -4.36 -36.19
C ALA A 1019 16.37 -3.15 -37.15
N GLU A 1020 16.34 -3.40 -38.47
CA GLU A 1020 16.34 -2.36 -39.51
C GLU A 1020 14.95 -1.74 -39.73
N GLN A 1021 13.91 -2.58 -39.88
CA GLN A 1021 12.58 -2.15 -40.31
C GLN A 1021 11.68 -1.68 -39.15
N VAL A 1022 11.87 -2.22 -37.94
CA VAL A 1022 11.12 -1.79 -36.73
C VAL A 1022 12.03 -1.41 -35.57
N PRO A 1023 12.98 -0.46 -35.72
CA PRO A 1023 13.91 -0.06 -34.65
C PRO A 1023 13.20 0.55 -33.43
N HIS A 1024 11.94 0.96 -33.57
CA HIS A 1024 11.08 1.43 -32.47
C HIS A 1024 10.49 0.29 -31.60
N ILE A 1025 10.60 -0.97 -32.04
CA ILE A 1025 10.22 -2.17 -31.29
C ILE A 1025 11.48 -3.01 -31.01
N ALA A 1026 12.22 -3.34 -32.07
CA ALA A 1026 13.48 -4.07 -32.05
C ALA A 1026 14.68 -3.10 -31.88
N THR A 1027 14.72 -2.40 -30.75
CA THR A 1027 15.67 -1.32 -30.41
C THR A 1027 17.17 -1.64 -30.49
N SER A 1028 17.53 -2.91 -30.70
CA SER A 1028 18.89 -3.36 -30.98
C SER A 1028 18.84 -4.73 -31.66
N ARG A 1029 19.94 -5.14 -32.29
CA ARG A 1029 20.11 -6.51 -32.82
C ARG A 1029 19.83 -7.58 -31.75
N ARG A 1030 20.30 -7.36 -30.51
CA ARG A 1030 20.05 -8.26 -29.37
C ARG A 1030 18.58 -8.28 -28.94
N THR A 1031 17.86 -7.15 -29.08
CA THR A 1031 16.40 -7.08 -28.88
C THR A 1031 15.68 -7.92 -29.93
N ALA A 1032 16.09 -7.80 -31.20
CA ALA A 1032 15.53 -8.56 -32.31
C ALA A 1032 15.80 -10.07 -32.20
N GLU A 1033 17.01 -10.47 -31.84
CA GLU A 1033 17.41 -11.86 -31.59
C GLU A 1033 16.56 -12.48 -30.47
N ARG A 1034 16.31 -11.74 -29.38
CA ARG A 1034 15.40 -12.18 -28.31
C ARG A 1034 13.97 -12.34 -28.80
N LEU A 1035 13.42 -11.37 -29.54
CA LEU A 1035 12.06 -11.44 -30.08
C LEU A 1035 11.88 -12.62 -31.04
N VAL A 1036 12.88 -12.93 -31.87
CA VAL A 1036 12.86 -14.11 -32.74
C VAL A 1036 12.84 -15.41 -31.92
N ALA A 1037 13.63 -15.51 -30.85
CA ALA A 1037 13.61 -16.68 -29.97
C ALA A 1037 12.27 -16.84 -29.24
N GLU A 1038 11.78 -15.75 -28.63
CA GLU A 1038 10.51 -15.65 -27.90
C GLU A 1038 9.33 -16.09 -28.78
N ILE A 1039 9.23 -15.57 -30.01
CA ILE A 1039 8.18 -15.91 -30.97
C ILE A 1039 8.32 -17.34 -31.49
N LYS A 1040 9.55 -17.86 -31.70
CA LYS A 1040 9.76 -19.27 -32.09
C LYS A 1040 9.30 -20.24 -31.00
N THR A 1041 9.64 -19.99 -29.74
CA THR A 1041 9.18 -20.80 -28.60
C THR A 1041 7.65 -20.75 -28.45
N ALA A 1042 7.04 -19.56 -28.57
CA ALA A 1042 5.59 -19.43 -28.55
C ALA A 1042 4.90 -20.15 -29.73
N THR A 1043 5.52 -20.18 -30.91
CA THR A 1043 4.99 -20.91 -32.09
C THR A 1043 5.10 -22.43 -31.93
N GLN A 1044 6.08 -22.94 -31.17
CA GLN A 1044 6.18 -24.36 -30.83
C GLN A 1044 5.12 -24.80 -29.82
N GLN A 1045 4.59 -23.87 -29.00
CA GLN A 1045 3.46 -24.10 -28.10
C GLN A 1045 2.12 -23.81 -28.80
N ILE A 1046 1.82 -24.62 -29.82
CA ILE A 1046 0.66 -24.44 -30.70
C ILE A 1046 -0.66 -24.45 -29.89
N GLY A 1047 -1.30 -23.29 -29.77
CA GLY A 1047 -2.65 -23.15 -29.24
C GLY A 1047 -2.93 -21.82 -28.56
N THR A 1048 -2.18 -21.48 -27.51
CA THR A 1048 -2.74 -20.68 -26.40
C THR A 1048 -2.24 -19.23 -26.30
N TYR A 1049 -0.98 -18.94 -26.67
CA TYR A 1049 -0.28 -17.74 -26.18
C TYR A 1049 -0.48 -16.44 -26.98
N LEU A 1050 -1.17 -16.45 -28.12
CA LEU A 1050 -1.30 -15.27 -28.97
C LEU A 1050 -2.76 -15.02 -29.36
N LEU A 1051 -3.38 -14.03 -28.70
CA LEU A 1051 -4.74 -13.53 -28.96
C LEU A 1051 -4.97 -13.05 -30.40
N SER A 1052 -3.89 -12.84 -31.17
CA SER A 1052 -3.92 -12.55 -32.60
C SER A 1052 -4.22 -13.78 -33.48
N GLY A 1053 -4.28 -15.00 -32.93
CA GLY A 1053 -4.62 -16.22 -33.65
C GLY A 1053 -3.45 -16.82 -34.43
N GLY A 1054 -3.64 -18.07 -34.89
CA GLY A 1054 -2.58 -18.99 -35.30
C GLY A 1054 -1.67 -18.55 -36.46
N PHE A 1055 -0.57 -19.29 -36.59
CA PHE A 1055 0.50 -19.08 -37.56
C PHE A 1055 0.84 -20.40 -38.26
N LYS A 1056 1.21 -20.34 -39.53
CA LYS A 1056 1.87 -21.43 -40.26
C LYS A 1056 3.34 -21.05 -40.47
N PRO A 1057 4.32 -21.82 -39.95
CA PRO A 1057 5.72 -21.56 -40.24
C PRO A 1057 6.06 -21.93 -41.70
N ALA A 1058 7.01 -21.21 -42.28
CA ALA A 1058 7.63 -21.56 -43.55
C ALA A 1058 9.11 -21.14 -43.53
N ASN A 1059 9.89 -21.75 -44.41
CA ASN A 1059 11.29 -21.42 -44.65
C ASN A 1059 11.43 -20.71 -46.00
N TYR A 1060 12.31 -19.72 -46.09
CA TYR A 1060 12.56 -18.98 -47.32
C TYR A 1060 14.05 -18.72 -47.56
N TRP A 1061 14.40 -18.54 -48.83
CA TRP A 1061 15.75 -18.25 -49.29
C TRP A 1061 15.74 -17.01 -50.18
N LEU A 1062 16.60 -16.05 -49.86
CA LEU A 1062 16.95 -14.95 -50.76
C LEU A 1062 17.93 -15.45 -51.85
N PRO A 1063 18.04 -14.76 -53.00
CA PRO A 1063 19.01 -15.11 -54.04
C PRO A 1063 20.44 -15.22 -53.47
N LYS A 1064 21.11 -16.35 -53.74
CA LYS A 1064 22.45 -16.74 -53.25
C LYS A 1064 22.54 -17.11 -51.75
N GLN A 1065 21.44 -17.14 -50.99
CA GLN A 1065 21.44 -17.51 -49.58
C GLN A 1065 21.60 -19.04 -49.38
N ARG A 1066 22.55 -19.49 -48.54
CA ARG A 1066 22.85 -20.93 -48.32
C ARG A 1066 22.06 -21.62 -47.21
N ARG A 1067 21.43 -20.89 -46.29
CA ARG A 1067 20.63 -21.42 -45.16
C ARG A 1067 19.28 -20.72 -45.14
N PRO A 1068 18.15 -21.43 -44.95
CA PRO A 1068 16.85 -20.77 -44.90
C PRO A 1068 16.72 -19.76 -43.77
N SER A 1069 16.01 -18.67 -44.04
CA SER A 1069 15.38 -17.82 -43.04
C SER A 1069 13.99 -18.38 -42.71
N THR A 1070 13.51 -18.19 -41.47
CA THR A 1070 12.14 -18.59 -41.10
C THR A 1070 11.18 -17.41 -41.27
N VAL A 1071 9.97 -17.66 -41.74
CA VAL A 1071 8.84 -16.70 -41.78
C VAL A 1071 7.61 -17.35 -41.15
N LEU A 1072 6.72 -16.55 -40.57
CA LEU A 1072 5.39 -16.99 -40.17
C LEU A 1072 4.34 -16.36 -41.09
N PHE A 1073 3.49 -17.20 -41.67
CA PHE A 1073 2.25 -16.80 -42.34
C PHE A 1073 1.11 -16.81 -41.32
N PHE A 1074 0.18 -15.85 -41.37
CA PHE A 1074 -1.00 -15.86 -40.49
C PHE A 1074 -2.04 -16.85 -41.03
N THR A 1075 -2.73 -17.62 -40.18
CA THR A 1075 -3.62 -18.71 -40.65
C THR A 1075 -4.82 -18.29 -41.50
N ARG A 1076 -5.12 -16.99 -41.61
CA ARG A 1076 -6.21 -16.44 -42.44
C ARG A 1076 -5.79 -16.05 -43.88
N ILE A 1077 -4.52 -16.22 -44.26
CA ILE A 1077 -4.06 -15.99 -45.64
C ILE A 1077 -3.66 -17.30 -46.32
N SER A 1078 -3.86 -17.38 -47.64
CA SER A 1078 -3.38 -18.50 -48.44
C SER A 1078 -1.85 -18.52 -48.54
N ASN A 1079 -1.27 -19.69 -48.84
CA ASN A 1079 0.17 -19.80 -49.11
C ASN A 1079 0.62 -18.86 -50.24
N SER A 1080 -0.20 -18.69 -51.29
CA SER A 1080 0.06 -17.75 -52.39
C SER A 1080 0.08 -16.29 -51.94
N ALA A 1081 -0.85 -15.88 -51.07
CA ALA A 1081 -0.86 -14.52 -50.50
C ALA A 1081 0.33 -14.29 -49.54
N GLY A 1082 0.76 -15.33 -48.81
CA GLY A 1082 1.95 -15.29 -47.95
C GLY A 1082 3.26 -15.15 -48.75
N ILE A 1083 3.38 -15.87 -49.87
CA ILE A 1083 4.51 -15.75 -50.81
C ILE A 1083 4.53 -14.35 -51.44
N ALA A 1084 3.42 -13.88 -52.02
CA ALA A 1084 3.33 -12.55 -52.63
C ALA A 1084 3.44 -11.38 -51.61
N ALA A 1085 3.27 -11.65 -50.31
CA ALA A 1085 3.60 -10.72 -49.23
C ALA A 1085 5.11 -10.71 -48.94
N LEU A 1086 5.75 -11.88 -48.89
CA LEU A 1086 7.18 -12.00 -48.67
C LEU A 1086 8.02 -11.46 -49.84
N GLU A 1087 7.57 -11.67 -51.08
CA GLU A 1087 8.20 -11.13 -52.30
C GLU A 1087 8.20 -9.59 -52.33
N ARG A 1088 7.16 -8.95 -51.78
CA ARG A 1088 7.11 -7.48 -51.64
C ARG A 1088 8.12 -6.93 -50.63
N LEU A 1089 8.64 -7.75 -49.71
CA LEU A 1089 9.61 -7.33 -48.70
C LEU A 1089 11.06 -7.55 -49.15
N PHE A 1090 11.32 -8.58 -49.96
CA PHE A 1090 12.68 -9.03 -50.28
C PHE A 1090 12.99 -9.23 -51.77
N GLY A 1091 12.03 -8.99 -52.67
CA GLY A 1091 12.13 -9.37 -54.08
C GLY A 1091 11.88 -10.88 -54.29
N PRO A 1092 12.31 -11.48 -55.41
CA PRO A 1092 12.02 -12.88 -55.72
C PRO A 1092 12.63 -13.83 -54.68
N VAL A 1093 11.80 -14.64 -54.04
CA VAL A 1093 12.19 -15.60 -52.99
C VAL A 1093 11.75 -17.02 -53.31
N THR A 1094 12.58 -18.00 -52.93
CA THR A 1094 12.14 -19.40 -52.88
C THR A 1094 11.54 -19.66 -51.51
N VAL A 1095 10.36 -20.29 -51.44
CA VAL A 1095 9.65 -20.59 -50.18
C VAL A 1095 9.31 -22.07 -50.11
N GLN A 1096 9.63 -22.69 -48.97
CA GLN A 1096 9.16 -24.01 -48.58
C GLN A 1096 8.26 -23.86 -47.35
N VAL A 1097 6.96 -24.00 -47.54
CA VAL A 1097 6.01 -24.16 -46.43
C VAL A 1097 6.26 -25.54 -45.81
N THR A 1098 6.27 -25.65 -44.49
CA THR A 1098 6.25 -26.98 -43.84
C THR A 1098 4.86 -27.57 -44.03
N SER A 1099 4.75 -28.60 -44.86
CA SER A 1099 3.53 -29.39 -44.99
C SER A 1099 3.25 -30.15 -43.70
N ASP A 1100 2.01 -30.09 -43.23
CA ASP A 1100 1.50 -31.02 -42.23
C ASP A 1100 1.57 -32.44 -42.83
N ALA A 1101 2.25 -33.36 -42.14
CA ALA A 1101 2.29 -34.77 -42.54
C ALA A 1101 1.04 -35.50 -42.00
N ASP A 1102 0.48 -36.39 -42.79
CA ASP A 1102 -0.64 -37.29 -42.47
C ASP A 1102 -1.98 -36.65 -42.08
N THR A 1103 -2.59 -35.93 -43.03
CA THR A 1103 -4.02 -36.10 -43.33
C THR A 1103 -4.26 -36.15 -44.83
N MET A 1104 -5.02 -37.15 -45.31
CA MET A 1104 -5.41 -37.26 -46.72
C MET A 1104 -6.36 -36.12 -47.11
N GLU A 1105 -6.07 -35.43 -48.21
CA GLU A 1105 -7.01 -34.49 -48.82
C GLU A 1105 -8.12 -35.24 -49.57
N THR A 1106 -9.37 -35.01 -49.19
CA THR A 1106 -10.54 -35.28 -50.02
C THR A 1106 -11.25 -33.96 -50.29
N GLU A 1107 -11.14 -33.45 -51.52
CA GLU A 1107 -11.83 -32.23 -51.94
C GLU A 1107 -13.36 -32.41 -51.93
N PRO A 1108 -14.12 -31.47 -51.34
CA PRO A 1108 -15.49 -31.22 -51.75
C PRO A 1108 -15.49 -30.20 -52.89
N VAL A 1109 -15.93 -30.62 -54.08
CA VAL A 1109 -16.13 -29.73 -55.23
C VAL A 1109 -17.12 -28.62 -54.88
N ILE A 1110 -16.80 -27.38 -55.23
CA ILE A 1110 -17.73 -26.25 -55.21
C ILE A 1110 -17.83 -25.71 -56.64
N GLU A 1111 -18.98 -25.94 -57.29
CA GLU A 1111 -19.29 -25.32 -58.58
C GLU A 1111 -19.62 -23.83 -58.40
N PHE A 1112 -19.13 -22.99 -59.32
CA PHE A 1112 -19.47 -21.58 -59.39
C PHE A 1112 -20.75 -21.36 -60.22
N VAL A 1113 -21.66 -20.54 -59.70
CA VAL A 1113 -22.69 -19.86 -60.49
C VAL A 1113 -22.73 -18.39 -60.08
N ALA A 1114 -22.57 -17.50 -61.06
CA ALA A 1114 -22.79 -16.05 -60.94
C ALA A 1114 -24.21 -15.71 -61.46
N GLU A 1115 -24.75 -14.49 -61.43
CA GLU A 1115 -24.17 -13.15 -61.26
C GLU A 1115 -25.27 -12.14 -60.81
N GLU A 1116 -25.06 -10.85 -61.10
CA GLU A 1116 -26.02 -9.73 -61.10
C GLU A 1116 -26.37 -9.02 -59.77
N THR A 1117 -26.87 -7.78 -59.92
CA THR A 1117 -26.94 -6.74 -58.87
C THR A 1117 -28.31 -6.00 -58.87
N PRO A 1118 -28.49 -4.74 -58.40
CA PRO A 1118 -29.50 -4.39 -57.38
C PRO A 1118 -30.67 -3.57 -57.99
N PRO A 1119 -31.38 -2.64 -57.29
CA PRO A 1119 -31.77 -2.51 -55.87
C PRO A 1119 -33.31 -2.38 -55.68
N ASN A 1120 -33.85 -2.40 -54.43
CA ASN A 1120 -34.82 -1.38 -53.96
C ASN A 1120 -35.25 -1.42 -52.46
N LYS A 1121 -36.08 -0.44 -52.08
CA LYS A 1121 -36.62 -0.13 -50.72
C LYS A 1121 -37.88 -0.95 -50.32
N PRO A 1122 -38.34 -0.90 -49.04
CA PRO A 1122 -39.29 -1.87 -48.44
C PRO A 1122 -40.78 -1.50 -48.61
N PRO A 1123 -41.71 -2.37 -48.15
CA PRO A 1123 -42.45 -1.99 -46.93
C PRO A 1123 -42.88 -3.13 -45.96
N THR A 1124 -42.78 -2.82 -44.66
CA THR A 1124 -43.69 -3.13 -43.50
C THR A 1124 -44.44 -4.47 -43.27
N TYR A 1125 -44.54 -4.79 -41.96
CA TYR A 1125 -45.67 -5.37 -41.18
C TYR A 1125 -45.67 -6.85 -40.72
N ALA A 1126 -46.43 -7.03 -39.62
CA ALA A 1126 -46.87 -8.24 -38.92
C ALA A 1126 -45.85 -9.02 -38.05
N SER A 1127 -46.14 -9.08 -36.75
CA SER A 1127 -45.46 -9.90 -35.75
C SER A 1127 -46.25 -11.19 -35.45
N VAL A 1128 -45.57 -12.34 -35.40
CA VAL A 1128 -46.09 -13.60 -34.85
C VAL A 1128 -45.03 -14.22 -33.94
N VAL A 1129 -45.44 -14.75 -32.79
CA VAL A 1129 -44.58 -15.41 -31.80
C VAL A 1129 -44.73 -16.93 -31.92
N PRO A 1130 -43.64 -17.69 -32.06
CA PRO A 1130 -43.61 -19.13 -31.77
C PRO A 1130 -43.24 -19.39 -30.30
N GLU A 1131 -43.83 -20.43 -29.70
CA GLU A 1131 -43.71 -20.72 -28.27
C GLU A 1131 -42.45 -21.53 -27.89
N CYS A 1132 -42.07 -21.49 -26.61
CA CYS A 1132 -40.94 -22.25 -26.07
C CYS A 1132 -41.44 -23.56 -25.39
N PRO A 1133 -40.90 -24.75 -25.74
CA PRO A 1133 -41.46 -26.00 -25.26
C PRO A 1133 -41.03 -26.38 -23.82
N HIS A 1134 -42.05 -26.38 -22.95
CA HIS A 1134 -42.25 -27.29 -21.82
C HIS A 1134 -41.36 -27.15 -20.55
N ARG A 1135 -42.08 -26.95 -19.43
CA ARG A 1135 -41.62 -27.18 -18.05
C ARG A 1135 -41.26 -28.65 -17.84
N ILE A 1136 -40.25 -28.91 -17.02
CA ILE A 1136 -40.24 -30.09 -16.14
C ILE A 1136 -40.64 -29.62 -14.75
N ILE A 1137 -41.70 -30.23 -14.21
CA ILE A 1137 -42.14 -30.05 -12.82
C ILE A 1137 -41.50 -31.18 -12.00
N VAL A 1138 -40.95 -30.87 -10.83
CA VAL A 1138 -40.55 -31.86 -9.83
C VAL A 1138 -41.40 -31.64 -8.58
N ASP A 1139 -42.34 -32.55 -8.34
CA ASP A 1139 -43.19 -32.53 -7.15
C ASP A 1139 -42.37 -32.82 -5.88
N LEU A 1140 -42.39 -31.88 -4.93
CA LEU A 1140 -42.08 -32.17 -3.53
C LEU A 1140 -43.38 -32.21 -2.73
N LYS A 1141 -43.77 -33.43 -2.36
CA LYS A 1141 -45.05 -33.74 -1.72
C LYS A 1141 -45.19 -33.05 -0.35
N LEU A 1142 -46.18 -32.15 -0.24
CA LEU A 1142 -46.70 -31.70 1.05
C LEU A 1142 -47.51 -32.84 1.71
N PRO A 1143 -47.20 -33.25 2.96
CA PRO A 1143 -48.11 -34.07 3.76
C PRO A 1143 -49.28 -33.19 4.22
N ALA A 1144 -50.50 -33.54 3.84
CA ALA A 1144 -51.69 -32.79 4.24
C ALA A 1144 -52.10 -33.11 5.69
N LEU A 1145 -52.42 -32.07 6.47
CA LEU A 1145 -53.19 -32.20 7.71
C LEU A 1145 -54.35 -31.21 7.75
N SER A 1146 -55.53 -31.75 7.43
CA SER A 1146 -56.89 -31.44 7.93
C SER A 1146 -57.30 -29.98 8.26
N PRO A 1147 -58.46 -29.51 7.75
CA PRO A 1147 -58.96 -28.16 8.03
C PRO A 1147 -59.46 -27.98 9.47
N TRP A 1148 -59.32 -26.77 10.00
CA TRP A 1148 -60.12 -26.33 11.14
C TRP A 1148 -61.58 -26.08 10.71
N PRO A 1149 -62.59 -26.47 11.50
CA PRO A 1149 -63.97 -26.20 11.18
C PRO A 1149 -64.31 -24.72 11.35
N ALA A 1150 -65.12 -24.19 10.42
CA ALA A 1150 -65.75 -22.90 10.62
C ALA A 1150 -66.82 -22.99 11.73
N LEU A 1151 -66.88 -21.98 12.60
CA LEU A 1151 -68.09 -21.68 13.36
C LEU A 1151 -68.63 -20.32 12.90
N MET A 1152 -69.91 -20.30 12.56
CA MET A 1152 -70.54 -19.23 11.79
C MET A 1152 -70.76 -17.94 12.58
N ASN A 1153 -70.91 -16.86 11.81
CA ASN A 1153 -71.87 -15.77 12.02
C ASN A 1153 -72.82 -15.91 13.21
N ARG A 1154 -72.99 -14.80 13.93
CA ARG A 1154 -74.32 -14.17 13.98
C ARG A 1154 -74.21 -12.65 13.95
N SER A 1155 -75.07 -12.06 13.15
CA SER A 1155 -75.29 -10.62 13.08
C SER A 1155 -76.23 -10.15 14.18
N TRP A 1156 -76.36 -8.82 14.30
CA TRP A 1156 -77.50 -7.99 14.73
C TRP A 1156 -76.89 -6.74 15.42
N LYS A 1157 -77.06 -5.54 14.86
CA LYS A 1157 -78.23 -4.65 15.00
C LYS A 1157 -78.53 -4.22 16.45
N ASN A 1158 -78.16 -2.96 16.69
CA ASN A 1158 -78.94 -1.92 17.36
C ASN A 1158 -79.08 -1.85 18.90
N LYS A 1159 -79.16 -0.57 19.32
CA LYS A 1159 -79.97 0.05 20.40
C LYS A 1159 -79.38 0.18 21.82
N GLU A 1160 -79.23 1.45 22.20
CA GLU A 1160 -79.75 2.09 23.43
C GLU A 1160 -79.10 1.71 24.79
N ASP A 1161 -78.93 2.62 25.77
CA ASP A 1161 -79.31 4.06 25.82
C ASP A 1161 -78.45 4.89 26.81
N ARG A 1162 -78.70 6.21 26.83
CA ARG A 1162 -78.53 7.18 27.95
C ARG A 1162 -77.13 7.58 28.45
N SER A 1163 -76.75 8.75 27.93
CA SER A 1163 -76.08 9.85 28.66
C SER A 1163 -76.77 10.25 29.98
N PRO A 1164 -76.17 11.14 30.78
CA PRO A 1164 -76.65 12.53 30.73
C PRO A 1164 -75.56 13.65 30.73
N LEU A 1165 -75.80 14.69 29.90
CA LEU A 1165 -75.45 16.13 30.08
C LEU A 1165 -73.96 16.52 30.16
N GLY A 1166 -73.48 17.66 29.63
CA GLY A 1166 -74.02 18.79 28.81
C GLY A 1166 -72.88 19.84 28.65
N HIS A 1167 -72.83 20.80 27.71
CA HIS A 1167 -73.77 21.31 26.68
C HIS A 1167 -73.01 21.75 25.40
N SER A 1168 -73.73 21.88 24.28
CA SER A 1168 -73.36 22.57 23.01
C SER A 1168 -73.59 24.11 23.13
N PRO A 1169 -73.51 24.98 22.07
CA PRO A 1169 -73.22 24.82 20.62
C PRO A 1169 -72.09 25.77 20.11
N GLY A 1170 -71.75 25.91 18.81
CA GLY A 1170 -72.12 25.20 17.58
C GLY A 1170 -71.62 25.91 16.29
N ASP A 1171 -71.67 25.22 15.16
CA ASP A 1171 -71.44 25.65 13.77
C ASP A 1171 -72.45 26.74 13.29
N PRO A 1172 -72.28 27.47 12.15
CA PRO A 1172 -71.81 26.95 10.85
C PRO A 1172 -71.10 27.90 9.84
N GLU A 1173 -70.98 27.38 8.61
CA GLU A 1173 -70.55 28.00 7.34
C GLU A 1173 -71.11 29.40 7.04
N ARG A 1174 -70.36 30.21 6.25
CA ARG A 1174 -70.98 30.97 5.13
C ARG A 1174 -70.03 31.44 4.03
N ILE A 1175 -70.62 31.65 2.86
CA ILE A 1175 -70.04 32.18 1.62
C ILE A 1175 -70.29 33.69 1.51
N THR A 1176 -69.27 34.48 1.13
CA THR A 1176 -69.24 35.70 0.27
C THR A 1176 -67.78 36.20 0.25
N GLY A 1177 -67.18 36.73 -0.82
CA GLY A 1177 -67.54 37.99 -1.51
C GLY A 1177 -67.11 39.19 -0.64
N GLY A 1178 -66.28 40.15 -1.06
CA GLY A 1178 -65.72 40.50 -2.38
C GLY A 1178 -65.62 42.03 -2.50
N SER A 1179 -64.79 42.58 -3.41
CA SER A 1179 -64.60 44.04 -3.63
C SER A 1179 -63.88 44.78 -2.48
N LEU A 1180 -63.21 45.94 -2.60
CA LEU A 1180 -62.75 46.82 -3.71
C LEU A 1180 -61.20 47.00 -3.53
N GLU A 1181 -60.35 47.28 -4.53
CA GLU A 1181 -60.21 48.51 -5.34
C GLU A 1181 -60.01 49.81 -4.51
N LEU A 1182 -59.13 50.77 -4.85
CA LEU A 1182 -58.19 50.96 -5.98
C LEU A 1182 -57.18 52.11 -5.65
N VAL A 1183 -56.23 52.39 -6.57
CA VAL A 1183 -55.52 53.70 -6.75
C VAL A 1183 -54.54 54.15 -5.62
N SER A 1184 -53.34 54.69 -5.86
CA SER A 1184 -52.43 54.81 -7.04
C SER A 1184 -51.01 55.24 -6.54
N ASP A 1185 -49.94 55.59 -7.30
CA ASP A 1185 -49.72 55.96 -8.72
C ASP A 1185 -48.22 55.82 -9.14
N VAL A 1186 -47.94 55.75 -10.47
CA VAL A 1186 -46.76 56.32 -11.21
C VAL A 1186 -45.30 55.90 -10.83
N ASP A 1187 -44.37 55.52 -11.74
CA ASP A 1187 -44.44 55.28 -13.20
C ASP A 1187 -43.27 54.42 -13.78
N VAL A 1188 -43.47 53.89 -15.00
CA VAL A 1188 -42.56 53.74 -16.18
C VAL A 1188 -41.03 53.72 -15.92
N ASN A 1189 -40.20 52.74 -16.34
CA ASN A 1189 -40.27 51.67 -17.37
C ASN A 1189 -39.31 50.49 -16.97
N THR A 1190 -38.84 49.47 -17.74
CA THR A 1190 -38.82 49.10 -19.17
C THR A 1190 -38.73 47.55 -19.34
N GLY A 1191 -38.87 47.03 -20.57
CA GLY A 1191 -38.45 45.66 -20.97
C GLY A 1191 -37.47 45.69 -22.16
N PRO A 1192 -37.33 44.62 -22.99
CA PRO A 1192 -37.94 43.27 -22.95
C PRO A 1192 -36.85 42.15 -23.14
N PRO A 1193 -37.13 40.89 -23.58
CA PRO A 1193 -38.39 40.12 -23.67
C PRO A 1193 -38.37 38.78 -22.89
N HIS A 1194 -39.54 38.13 -22.81
CA HIS A 1194 -39.73 36.79 -22.22
C HIS A 1194 -39.58 35.65 -23.26
N LEU A 1195 -39.54 34.41 -22.78
CA LEU A 1195 -40.55 33.42 -23.17
C LEU A 1195 -40.97 32.54 -21.97
N ARG A 1196 -42.24 32.11 -21.98
CA ARG A 1196 -43.03 31.71 -20.79
C ARG A 1196 -43.05 30.18 -20.56
N PRO A 1197 -43.38 29.71 -19.34
CA PRO A 1197 -43.95 28.36 -19.17
C PRO A 1197 -45.39 28.29 -19.72
N ALA A 1198 -45.81 27.11 -20.16
CA ALA A 1198 -47.18 26.82 -20.62
C ALA A 1198 -47.98 26.02 -19.57
N GLN A 1199 -49.31 26.09 -19.64
CA GLN A 1199 -50.23 25.46 -18.69
C GLN A 1199 -50.76 24.10 -19.16
N ARG A 1200 -51.44 23.41 -18.22
CA ARG A 1200 -52.17 22.13 -18.33
C ARG A 1200 -52.99 21.94 -19.61
N SER A 1201 -53.09 20.67 -20.05
CA SER A 1201 -54.30 20.10 -20.65
C SER A 1201 -54.33 18.56 -20.49
N ASP A 1202 -55.23 18.08 -19.63
CA ASP A 1202 -56.11 16.89 -19.72
C ASP A 1202 -55.63 15.49 -20.20
N PHE A 1203 -56.55 14.52 -20.02
CA PHE A 1203 -56.48 13.07 -20.29
C PHE A 1203 -55.55 12.25 -19.35
N GLN A 1204 -55.96 11.25 -18.55
CA GLN A 1204 -57.08 10.27 -18.50
C GLN A 1204 -56.71 8.88 -19.09
N TYR A 1205 -56.99 7.83 -18.30
CA TYR A 1205 -56.80 6.37 -18.51
C TYR A 1205 -55.38 5.78 -18.54
N CYS A 1206 -55.10 4.95 -17.52
CA CYS A 1206 -54.77 3.50 -17.57
C CYS A 1206 -54.30 2.85 -18.89
N PRO A 1207 -53.45 1.80 -18.85
CA PRO A 1207 -52.99 1.05 -17.67
C PRO A 1207 -51.65 1.54 -17.08
#